data_AF-A0A0S8JXH4-F1
#
_entry.id   AF-A0A0S8JXH4-F1
#
_cell.length_a   1.000
_cell.length_b   1.000
_cell.length_c   1.000
_cell.angle_alpha   90.00
_cell.angle_beta   90.00
_cell.angle_gamma   90.00
#
_symmetry.space_group_name_H-M   'P 1'
#
loop_
_entity.id
_entity.type
_entity.pdbx_description
1 polymer ?
#
loop_
_entity_poly.entity_id
_entity_poly.type
_entity_poly.pdbx_seq_one_letter_code
_entity_poly.pdbx_strand_id
1 'polypeptide(L)'
;MENKYKSLSLFLLLVVCLFFSTNTANSQESSGQLFEKALYTEEVKGELQNAIDLYQQILTTYPEDRQITAKSLFQMGICYEKLGSQEAKKAYQRIIQEFTDQKEVVTEARTRLAALEKPTGPEVAKGLVVRQVWAGPGVDALGTPSPDGRYLSYTDWETGDLAIRELATGKTRRLTGKGTQEQPSVFALNSVISPDNKHVAYSWTNEYGTYDLYVIGIDGSGNRILYSSEDKDEVYPASWSPDGKQIAARRYSASGGEKFEIISIAVADGSVQVIKTFEEIFWPYFCYSPDDRFIAYDFPVEENSGNHDISLISIDGSGETSLIKHPANDRLLGWAPGRNEILFLSDRFGTFDAWIIEVDNGKPLGAPKRIRPNLGQVSPMAFTKNGSYYFNIYTRKYTTQIAPFDLKTGNVQEQLSKTLLGSNFAAGWSPDGEYLTYVVEQTEVAGPGWYHRPLHVLNLGTGEEQELTVDFEVRVPRWSPDGNSILFTGYNNKKSNQKDYNGGVYKIDIQSGHVTELLQFPPVEEPSHDNFFRDVWWGHSIADWAHDGNGILYVNRGRIILRELESGREKELYRNNDLRKLLDLSPDGKRLVFGIENSDNGTWSIMIMPISGGEPRELLEFHGSKGIDIISWTPDGEYVLYTEKLNKISALWRISPEGGEPLKIWQPNKIISGLSIHPEGQQIAFSTYEQDLEIWVMDNFLPEIKAIQ
;
A
#
# COMPACT_ATOMS: atom_id res chain seq x y z
N MET A 1 5.11 65.58 -11.74
CA MET A 1 3.82 65.01 -11.30
C MET A 1 4.15 63.66 -10.67
N GLU A 2 4.72 63.60 -9.47
CA GLU A 2 4.05 63.78 -8.16
C GLU A 2 2.78 62.92 -8.03
N ASN A 3 2.50 62.21 -6.93
CA ASN A 3 3.18 61.82 -5.70
C ASN A 3 2.14 60.97 -4.91
N LYS A 4 2.53 60.38 -3.77
CA LYS A 4 1.69 59.90 -2.64
C LYS A 4 1.19 58.44 -2.69
N TYR A 5 1.52 57.53 -1.76
CA TYR A 5 2.28 57.62 -0.51
C TYR A 5 2.96 56.27 -0.19
N LYS A 6 4.25 56.33 0.15
CA LYS A 6 4.99 55.37 0.99
C LYS A 6 5.40 56.12 2.27
N SER A 7 5.31 55.46 3.42
CA SER A 7 6.09 55.62 4.66
C SER A 7 5.27 54.95 5.78
N LEU A 8 5.75 54.03 6.63
CA LEU A 8 7.04 54.00 7.32
C LEU A 8 7.34 52.57 7.83
N SER A 9 8.63 52.24 7.91
CA SER A 9 9.22 50.94 8.25
C SER A 9 9.41 50.68 9.76
N LEU A 10 9.39 49.39 10.15
CA LEU A 10 10.27 48.63 11.08
C LEU A 10 10.92 49.32 12.32
N PHE A 11 10.70 48.79 13.55
CA PHE A 11 11.69 48.06 14.39
C PHE A 11 11.19 47.72 15.85
N LEU A 12 11.35 46.43 16.21
CA LEU A 12 11.85 45.81 17.47
C LEU A 12 11.09 45.74 18.83
N LEU A 13 10.84 44.48 19.23
CA LEU A 13 10.99 43.74 20.50
C LEU A 13 10.62 44.30 21.91
N LEU A 14 9.68 43.55 22.55
CA LEU A 14 9.83 42.74 23.78
C LEU A 14 9.71 43.39 25.16
N VAL A 15 8.58 43.14 25.85
CA VAL A 15 8.51 42.73 27.28
C VAL A 15 7.38 41.69 27.46
N VAL A 16 7.73 40.68 28.24
CA VAL A 16 7.09 39.39 28.54
C VAL A 16 6.05 39.48 29.68
N CYS A 17 4.98 38.69 29.55
CA CYS A 17 4.06 38.11 30.56
C CYS A 17 3.31 38.98 31.59
N LEU A 18 1.96 38.89 31.58
CA LEU A 18 1.11 38.22 32.60
C LEU A 18 -0.36 38.67 32.49
N PHE A 19 -1.24 37.82 31.92
CA PHE A 19 -2.29 37.11 32.65
C PHE A 19 -3.17 36.32 31.68
N PHE A 20 -3.40 35.07 32.07
CA PHE A 20 -4.12 34.00 31.39
C PHE A 20 -5.52 34.39 30.89
N SER A 21 -5.81 34.04 29.64
CA SER A 21 -7.14 33.54 29.27
C SER A 21 -6.95 32.43 28.25
N THR A 22 -7.27 31.21 28.69
CA THR A 22 -7.38 29.98 27.90
C THR A 22 -8.23 30.22 26.65
N ASN A 23 -7.63 30.20 25.48
CA ASN A 23 -8.30 29.86 24.24
C ASN A 23 -7.57 28.66 23.64
N THR A 24 -7.83 27.49 24.22
CA THR A 24 -7.81 26.25 23.47
C THR A 24 -8.87 26.41 22.37
N ALA A 25 -8.45 26.82 21.17
CA ALA A 25 -9.26 26.58 19.99
C ALA A 25 -9.25 25.07 19.78
N ASN A 26 -10.21 24.41 20.43
CA ASN A 26 -10.55 23.02 20.23
C ASN A 26 -10.96 22.90 18.76
N SER A 27 -10.13 22.33 17.90
CA SER A 27 -10.54 21.96 16.55
C SER A 27 -11.59 20.87 16.69
N GLN A 28 -12.87 21.25 16.60
CA GLN A 28 -13.97 20.30 16.70
C GLN A 28 -13.88 19.30 15.53
N GLU A 29 -13.77 18.00 15.83
CA GLU A 29 -13.69 16.91 14.83
C GLU A 29 -14.86 17.04 13.83
N SER A 30 -14.61 16.95 12.51
CA SER A 30 -15.65 17.04 11.48
C SER A 30 -16.65 15.86 11.55
N SER A 31 -17.83 16.02 10.95
CA SER A 31 -18.84 14.95 10.84
C SER A 31 -18.29 13.68 10.19
N GLY A 32 -17.45 13.83 9.15
CA GLY A 32 -16.78 12.72 8.46
C GLY A 32 -15.78 11.98 9.34
N GLN A 33 -14.87 12.69 10.02
CA GLN A 33 -13.90 12.07 10.94
C GLN A 33 -14.59 11.32 12.08
N LEU A 34 -15.66 11.89 12.64
CA LEU A 34 -16.43 11.24 13.70
C LEU A 34 -17.17 9.99 13.19
N PHE A 35 -17.64 10.02 11.94
CA PHE A 35 -18.27 8.86 11.29
C PHE A 35 -17.28 7.71 11.07
N GLU A 36 -16.06 8.01 10.61
CA GLU A 36 -15.00 7.02 10.44
C GLU A 36 -14.60 6.38 11.78
N LYS A 37 -14.48 7.20 12.82
CA LYS A 37 -14.21 6.72 14.20
C LYS A 37 -15.31 5.80 14.73
N ALA A 38 -16.58 6.13 14.44
CA ALA A 38 -17.72 5.29 14.79
C ALA A 38 -17.67 3.94 14.05
N LEU A 39 -17.39 3.98 12.75
CA LEU A 39 -17.27 2.79 11.91
C LEU A 39 -16.11 1.88 12.37
N TYR A 40 -14.95 2.46 12.69
CA TYR A 40 -13.83 1.73 13.27
C TYR A 40 -14.22 1.05 14.60
N THR A 41 -14.95 1.76 15.46
CA THR A 41 -15.43 1.22 16.74
C THR A 41 -16.43 0.08 16.55
N GLU A 42 -17.31 0.20 15.56
CA GLU A 42 -18.26 -0.85 15.20
C GLU A 42 -17.55 -2.09 14.66
N GLU A 43 -16.73 -1.92 13.63
CA GLU A 43 -16.29 -3.02 12.78
C GLU A 43 -14.97 -3.64 13.24
N VAL A 44 -14.05 -2.82 13.74
CA VAL A 44 -12.73 -3.27 14.15
C VAL A 44 -12.74 -3.68 15.62
N LYS A 45 -13.34 -2.88 16.50
CA LYS A 45 -13.42 -3.22 17.93
C LYS A 45 -14.59 -4.14 18.27
N GLY A 46 -15.63 -4.19 17.43
CA GLY A 46 -16.86 -4.91 17.75
C GLY A 46 -17.65 -4.29 18.91
N GLU A 47 -17.33 -3.04 19.28
CA GLU A 47 -17.93 -2.34 20.42
C GLU A 47 -19.22 -1.64 19.98
N LEU A 48 -20.25 -2.44 19.68
CA LEU A 48 -21.49 -1.96 19.05
C LEU A 48 -22.17 -0.82 19.81
N GLN A 49 -22.15 -0.83 21.16
CA GLN A 49 -22.75 0.25 21.95
C GLN A 49 -21.96 1.55 21.86
N ASN A 50 -20.63 1.48 21.92
CA ASN A 50 -19.78 2.66 21.80
C ASN A 50 -19.91 3.28 20.39
N ALA A 51 -20.04 2.44 19.36
CA ALA A 51 -20.31 2.91 18.00
C ALA A 51 -21.67 3.59 17.89
N ILE A 52 -22.72 3.03 18.49
CA ILE A 52 -24.05 3.66 18.57
C ILE A 52 -23.96 5.05 19.22
N ASP A 53 -23.21 5.18 20.31
CA ASP A 53 -23.06 6.46 21.02
C ASP A 53 -22.36 7.51 20.12
N LEU A 54 -21.34 7.11 19.36
CA LEU A 54 -20.68 7.97 18.38
C LEU A 54 -21.60 8.35 17.22
N TYR A 55 -22.38 7.42 16.66
CA TYR A 55 -23.38 7.75 15.62
C TYR A 55 -24.45 8.71 16.14
N GLN A 56 -24.89 8.53 17.39
CA GLN A 56 -25.84 9.43 18.04
C GLN A 56 -25.24 10.83 18.26
N GLN A 57 -23.94 10.91 18.58
CA GLN A 57 -23.23 12.18 18.67
C GLN A 57 -23.25 12.93 17.32
N ILE A 58 -23.04 12.24 16.21
CA ILE A 58 -23.12 12.84 14.86
C ILE A 58 -24.53 13.39 14.59
N LEU A 59 -25.57 12.57 14.85
CA LEU A 59 -26.98 12.94 14.69
C LEU A 59 -27.39 14.20 15.47
N THR A 60 -26.71 14.48 16.59
CA THR A 60 -27.00 15.65 17.44
C THR A 60 -26.12 16.86 17.13
N THR A 61 -24.86 16.63 16.77
CA THR A 61 -23.85 17.69 16.60
C THR A 61 -23.86 18.25 15.18
N TYR A 62 -24.18 17.41 14.18
CA TYR A 62 -24.12 17.76 12.75
C TYR A 62 -25.43 17.48 11.99
N PRO A 63 -26.61 17.90 12.50
CA PRO A 63 -27.90 17.57 11.87
C PRO A 63 -28.07 18.16 10.46
N GLU A 64 -27.33 19.22 10.14
CA GLU A 64 -27.33 19.86 8.81
C GLU A 64 -26.59 19.03 7.75
N ASP A 65 -25.65 18.18 8.16
CA ASP A 65 -24.98 17.22 7.27
C ASP A 65 -25.88 15.99 7.09
N ARG A 66 -26.92 16.18 6.28
CA ARG A 66 -27.95 15.16 6.06
C ARG A 66 -27.40 13.86 5.48
N GLN A 67 -26.33 13.92 4.70
CA GLN A 67 -25.71 12.74 4.09
C GLN A 67 -25.04 11.88 5.16
N ILE A 68 -24.12 12.46 5.94
CA ILE A 68 -23.43 11.72 7.02
C ILE A 68 -24.42 11.33 8.11
N THR A 69 -25.42 12.16 8.41
CA THR A 69 -26.47 11.86 9.38
C THR A 69 -27.31 10.65 8.95
N ALA A 70 -27.71 10.57 7.67
CA ALA A 70 -28.43 9.41 7.16
C ALA A 70 -27.60 8.13 7.20
N LYS A 71 -26.31 8.19 6.82
CA LYS A 71 -25.37 7.06 6.91
C LYS A 71 -25.17 6.62 8.37
N SER A 72 -25.00 7.56 9.29
CA SER A 72 -24.84 7.29 10.73
C SER A 72 -26.07 6.62 11.31
N LEU A 73 -27.27 7.12 10.98
CA LEU A 73 -28.53 6.52 11.41
C LEU A 73 -28.72 5.11 10.84
N PHE A 74 -28.24 4.87 9.62
CA PHE A 74 -28.27 3.56 8.98
C PHE A 74 -27.34 2.56 9.70
N GLN A 75 -26.07 2.94 9.93
CA GLN A 75 -25.12 2.08 10.65
C GLN A 75 -25.53 1.85 12.11
N MET A 76 -26.11 2.85 12.76
CA MET A 76 -26.73 2.68 14.07
C MET A 76 -27.86 1.64 14.03
N GLY A 77 -28.67 1.63 12.96
CA GLY A 77 -29.66 0.57 12.70
C GLY A 77 -29.05 -0.83 12.58
N ILE A 78 -27.91 -0.95 11.88
CA ILE A 78 -27.15 -2.21 11.74
C ILE A 78 -26.60 -2.67 13.10
N CYS A 79 -26.05 -1.77 13.91
CA CYS A 79 -25.63 -2.07 15.27
C CYS A 79 -26.80 -2.61 16.12
N TYR A 80 -27.97 -1.98 16.04
CA TYR A 80 -29.17 -2.48 16.73
C TYR A 80 -29.61 -3.85 16.22
N GLU A 81 -29.54 -4.14 14.91
CA GLU A 81 -29.81 -5.48 14.37
C GLU A 81 -28.87 -6.53 14.99
N LYS A 82 -27.57 -6.24 15.02
CA LYS A 82 -26.54 -7.13 15.59
C LYS A 82 -26.78 -7.38 17.08
N LEU A 83 -27.33 -6.41 17.80
CA LEU A 83 -27.74 -6.52 19.21
C LEU A 83 -29.12 -7.17 19.41
N GLY A 84 -29.84 -7.50 18.33
CA GLY A 84 -31.20 -8.07 18.40
C GLY A 84 -32.27 -7.09 18.90
N SER A 85 -32.00 -5.79 18.81
CA SER A 85 -32.81 -4.72 19.37
C SER A 85 -33.92 -4.28 18.40
N GLN A 86 -35.10 -3.93 18.94
CA GLN A 86 -36.24 -3.47 18.13
C GLN A 86 -36.05 -2.03 17.61
N GLU A 87 -35.07 -1.33 18.15
CA GLU A 87 -34.67 0.03 17.75
C GLU A 87 -34.17 0.05 16.29
N ALA A 88 -33.67 -1.07 15.77
CA ALA A 88 -33.29 -1.22 14.36
C ALA A 88 -34.43 -0.82 13.41
N LYS A 89 -35.65 -1.32 13.66
CA LYS A 89 -36.84 -0.99 12.85
C LYS A 89 -37.14 0.51 12.89
N LYS A 90 -37.02 1.13 14.07
CA LYS A 90 -37.25 2.56 14.25
C LYS A 90 -36.22 3.38 13.48
N ALA A 91 -34.95 2.98 13.52
CA ALA A 91 -33.88 3.64 12.77
C ALA A 91 -34.16 3.62 11.26
N TYR A 92 -34.49 2.47 10.68
CA TYR A 92 -34.81 2.37 9.24
C TYR A 92 -36.09 3.11 8.86
N GLN A 93 -37.14 3.04 9.66
CA GLN A 93 -38.37 3.81 9.43
C GLN A 93 -38.08 5.31 9.44
N ARG A 94 -37.26 5.78 10.37
CA ARG A 94 -36.83 7.17 10.45
C ARG A 94 -36.06 7.61 9.20
N ILE A 95 -35.15 6.77 8.69
CA ILE A 95 -34.46 7.04 7.41
C ILE A 95 -35.46 7.21 6.27
N ILE A 96 -36.42 6.28 6.13
CA ILE A 96 -37.40 6.27 5.05
C ILE A 96 -38.33 7.50 5.09
N GLN A 97 -38.63 8.01 6.29
CA GLN A 97 -39.53 9.14 6.51
C GLN A 97 -38.81 10.49 6.43
N GLU A 98 -37.66 10.62 7.08
CA GLU A 98 -36.99 11.90 7.29
C GLU A 98 -35.96 12.21 6.21
N PHE A 99 -35.38 11.21 5.54
CA PHE A 99 -34.26 11.35 4.61
C PHE A 99 -34.63 10.93 3.17
N THR A 100 -35.83 11.30 2.71
CA THR A 100 -36.36 10.92 1.38
C THR A 100 -35.50 11.39 0.21
N ASP A 101 -34.69 12.43 0.42
CA ASP A 101 -33.68 12.95 -0.49
C ASP A 101 -32.46 12.02 -0.63
N GLN A 102 -32.15 11.24 0.40
CA GLN A 102 -31.01 10.30 0.46
C GLN A 102 -31.41 8.93 -0.11
N LYS A 103 -31.70 8.90 -1.41
CA LYS A 103 -32.33 7.75 -2.11
C LYS A 103 -31.65 6.40 -1.87
N GLU A 104 -30.33 6.36 -1.81
CA GLU A 104 -29.55 5.12 -1.65
C GLU A 104 -29.76 4.52 -0.25
N VAL A 105 -29.52 5.32 0.79
CA VAL A 105 -29.71 4.91 2.19
C VAL A 105 -31.17 4.53 2.46
N VAL A 106 -32.13 5.25 1.86
CA VAL A 106 -33.57 4.90 1.94
C VAL A 106 -33.87 3.56 1.28
N THR A 107 -33.26 3.26 0.14
CA THR A 107 -33.48 1.99 -0.58
C THR A 107 -32.95 0.81 0.23
N GLU A 108 -31.76 0.95 0.81
CA GLU A 108 -31.19 -0.10 1.68
C GLU A 108 -31.99 -0.24 2.98
N ALA A 109 -32.41 0.87 3.61
CA ALA A 109 -33.25 0.85 4.80
C ALA A 109 -34.60 0.15 4.56
N ARG A 110 -35.23 0.35 3.38
CA ARG A 110 -36.44 -0.39 2.99
C ARG A 110 -36.20 -1.88 2.88
N THR A 111 -35.07 -2.26 2.28
CA THR A 111 -34.68 -3.66 2.09
C THR A 111 -34.48 -4.35 3.44
N ARG A 112 -33.75 -3.72 4.35
CA ARG A 112 -33.51 -4.19 5.73
C ARG A 112 -34.80 -4.27 6.55
N LEU A 113 -35.62 -3.22 6.52
CA LEU A 113 -36.90 -3.21 7.22
C LEU A 113 -37.82 -4.35 6.76
N ALA A 114 -37.92 -4.58 5.45
CA ALA A 114 -38.70 -5.68 4.91
C ALA A 114 -38.17 -7.06 5.34
N ALA A 115 -36.85 -7.23 5.47
CA ALA A 115 -36.24 -8.45 5.98
C ALA A 115 -36.58 -8.69 7.47
N LEU A 116 -36.61 -7.63 8.29
CA LEU A 116 -36.99 -7.69 9.70
C LEU A 116 -38.49 -7.91 9.96
N GLU A 117 -39.32 -7.75 8.92
CA GLU A 117 -40.78 -7.91 8.98
C GLU A 117 -41.27 -9.28 8.47
N LYS A 118 -40.45 -10.03 7.71
CA LYS A 118 -40.80 -11.38 7.25
C LYS A 118 -40.53 -12.42 8.35
N PRO A 119 -41.51 -13.27 8.72
CA PRO A 119 -41.24 -14.44 9.55
C PRO A 119 -40.40 -15.45 8.75
N THR A 120 -39.30 -15.92 9.32
CA THR A 120 -38.38 -16.89 8.72
C THR A 120 -39.08 -18.24 8.48
N GLY A 121 -39.53 -18.48 7.25
CA GLY A 121 -39.80 -19.82 6.73
C GLY A 121 -38.50 -20.45 6.19
N PRO A 122 -38.39 -21.80 6.15
CA PRO A 122 -37.18 -22.47 5.68
C PRO A 122 -37.15 -22.51 4.15
N GLU A 123 -36.90 -21.37 3.50
CA GLU A 123 -36.31 -21.36 2.17
C GLU A 123 -34.81 -21.09 2.34
N VAL A 124 -34.01 -22.16 2.35
CA VAL A 124 -32.56 -22.04 2.20
C VAL A 124 -32.33 -21.65 0.74
N ALA A 125 -32.43 -20.36 0.43
CA ALA A 125 -31.67 -19.81 -0.69
C ALA A 125 -30.23 -20.28 -0.50
N LYS A 126 -29.61 -20.85 -1.53
CA LYS A 126 -28.15 -21.06 -1.52
C LYS A 126 -27.54 -19.68 -1.32
N GLY A 127 -27.24 -19.33 -0.07
CA GLY A 127 -26.79 -17.99 0.28
C GLY A 127 -25.49 -17.66 -0.45
N LEU A 128 -25.21 -16.37 -0.57
CA LEU A 128 -23.90 -15.88 -0.98
C LEU A 128 -22.84 -16.53 -0.08
N VAL A 129 -21.82 -17.16 -0.70
CA VAL A 129 -20.71 -17.80 0.00
C VAL A 129 -19.43 -17.08 -0.39
N VAL A 130 -18.65 -16.66 0.61
CA VAL A 130 -17.28 -16.18 0.41
C VAL A 130 -16.35 -17.17 1.09
N ARG A 131 -15.37 -17.69 0.35
CA ARG A 131 -14.42 -18.67 0.87
C ARG A 131 -13.03 -18.49 0.29
N GLN A 132 -12.02 -18.79 1.10
CA GLN A 132 -10.63 -18.82 0.69
C GLN A 132 -10.38 -20.04 -0.20
N VAL A 133 -9.61 -19.85 -1.26
CA VAL A 133 -9.30 -20.88 -2.26
C VAL A 133 -7.81 -21.20 -2.29
N TRP A 134 -6.96 -20.20 -2.03
CA TRP A 134 -5.51 -20.39 -1.95
C TRP A 134 -4.88 -19.37 -0.99
N ALA A 135 -4.10 -19.86 -0.04
CA ALA A 135 -3.36 -19.07 0.94
C ALA A 135 -2.01 -19.73 1.26
N GLY A 136 -1.08 -18.96 1.82
CA GLY A 136 0.24 -19.42 2.25
C GLY A 136 1.35 -19.19 1.23
N PRO A 137 2.52 -19.82 1.44
CA PRO A 137 3.68 -19.62 0.56
C PRO A 137 3.39 -20.01 -0.89
N GLY A 138 3.87 -19.19 -1.83
CA GLY A 138 3.75 -19.44 -3.28
C GLY A 138 2.41 -19.04 -3.89
N VAL A 139 1.48 -18.46 -3.12
CA VAL A 139 0.29 -17.79 -3.69
C VAL A 139 0.74 -16.67 -4.60
N ASP A 140 0.13 -16.60 -5.77
CA ASP A 140 0.31 -15.54 -6.75
C ASP A 140 -1.05 -15.14 -7.31
N ALA A 141 -1.23 -13.84 -7.54
CA ALA A 141 -2.47 -13.25 -8.04
C ALA A 141 -2.28 -12.49 -9.36
N LEU A 142 -1.17 -12.74 -10.07
CA LEU A 142 -0.89 -12.16 -11.39
C LEU A 142 -1.51 -13.00 -12.52
N GLY A 143 -2.53 -13.79 -12.23
CA GLY A 143 -3.29 -14.49 -13.25
C GLY A 143 -4.77 -14.58 -12.92
N THR A 144 -5.53 -15.23 -13.80
CA THR A 144 -7.00 -15.30 -13.67
C THR A 144 -7.51 -16.73 -13.62
N PRO A 145 -8.66 -16.98 -12.94
CA PRO A 145 -9.32 -18.26 -13.04
C PRO A 145 -9.73 -18.55 -14.49
N SER A 146 -9.72 -19.82 -14.87
CA SER A 146 -10.26 -20.25 -16.15
C SER A 146 -11.77 -20.01 -16.17
N PRO A 147 -12.35 -19.64 -17.32
CA PRO A 147 -13.80 -19.45 -17.44
C PRO A 147 -14.64 -20.65 -16.97
N ASP A 148 -14.14 -21.88 -17.02
CA ASP A 148 -14.84 -23.06 -16.47
C ASP A 148 -14.64 -23.27 -14.94
N GLY A 149 -13.83 -22.44 -14.28
CA GLY A 149 -13.52 -22.52 -12.85
C GLY A 149 -12.62 -23.68 -12.46
N ARG A 150 -11.96 -24.34 -13.41
CA ARG A 150 -11.11 -25.50 -13.15
C ARG A 150 -9.67 -25.12 -12.77
N TYR A 151 -9.13 -24.10 -13.40
CA TYR A 151 -7.74 -23.69 -13.27
C TYR A 151 -7.60 -22.24 -12.83
N LEU A 152 -6.44 -21.89 -12.33
CA LEU A 152 -5.96 -20.53 -12.14
C LEU A 152 -4.58 -20.45 -12.79
N SER A 153 -4.38 -19.52 -13.71
CA SER A 153 -3.03 -19.19 -14.18
C SER A 153 -2.30 -18.35 -13.15
N TYR A 154 -0.99 -18.51 -13.03
CA TYR A 154 -0.17 -17.79 -12.07
C TYR A 154 1.31 -17.82 -12.47
N THR A 155 2.12 -16.95 -11.86
CA THR A 155 3.58 -16.97 -12.00
C THR A 155 4.20 -17.89 -10.94
N ASP A 156 4.93 -18.91 -11.36
CA ASP A 156 5.74 -19.72 -10.48
C ASP A 156 7.05 -18.99 -10.14
N TRP A 157 7.04 -18.24 -9.04
CA TRP A 157 8.18 -17.44 -8.59
C TRP A 157 9.44 -18.26 -8.23
N GLU A 158 9.38 -19.59 -8.16
CA GLU A 158 10.58 -20.42 -8.02
C GLU A 158 11.40 -20.48 -9.31
N THR A 159 10.75 -20.36 -10.48
CA THR A 159 11.44 -20.41 -11.78
C THR A 159 11.14 -19.27 -12.72
N GLY A 160 10.20 -18.39 -12.37
CA GLY A 160 9.67 -17.34 -13.25
C GLY A 160 8.71 -17.87 -14.33
N ASP A 161 8.39 -19.16 -14.34
CA ASP A 161 7.55 -19.74 -15.40
C ASP A 161 6.07 -19.39 -15.24
N LEU A 162 5.36 -19.33 -16.38
CA LEU A 162 3.91 -19.35 -16.37
C LEU A 162 3.45 -20.76 -15.97
N ALA A 163 2.54 -20.83 -15.00
CA ALA A 163 1.98 -22.08 -14.52
C ALA A 163 0.45 -22.02 -14.40
N ILE A 164 -0.16 -23.18 -14.22
CA ILE A 164 -1.57 -23.31 -13.86
C ILE A 164 -1.74 -24.18 -12.63
N ARG A 165 -2.70 -23.81 -11.79
CA ARG A 165 -3.13 -24.52 -10.58
C ARG A 165 -4.55 -25.04 -10.77
N GLU A 166 -4.78 -26.33 -10.56
CA GLU A 166 -6.14 -26.88 -10.49
C GLU A 166 -6.81 -26.44 -9.18
N LEU A 167 -7.89 -25.67 -9.28
CA LEU A 167 -8.54 -25.03 -8.14
C LEU A 167 -9.15 -26.03 -7.15
N ALA A 168 -9.56 -27.21 -7.63
CA ALA A 168 -10.17 -28.25 -6.80
C ALA A 168 -9.15 -29.05 -5.96
N THR A 169 -7.94 -29.25 -6.48
CA THR A 169 -6.95 -30.17 -5.88
C THR A 169 -5.68 -29.45 -5.40
N GLY A 170 -5.44 -28.24 -5.88
CA GLY A 170 -4.20 -27.51 -5.66
C GLY A 170 -3.00 -28.05 -6.43
N LYS A 171 -3.18 -29.03 -7.33
CA LYS A 171 -2.09 -29.52 -8.16
C LYS A 171 -1.69 -28.47 -9.19
N THR A 172 -0.38 -28.29 -9.38
CA THR A 172 0.17 -27.30 -10.29
C THR A 172 0.93 -27.97 -11.44
N ARG A 173 1.02 -27.28 -12.57
CA ARG A 173 1.96 -27.61 -13.66
C ARG A 173 2.39 -26.35 -14.40
N ARG A 174 3.64 -26.34 -14.85
CA ARG A 174 4.19 -25.25 -15.66
C ARG A 174 3.76 -25.38 -17.11
N LEU A 175 3.52 -24.24 -17.77
CA LEU A 175 3.24 -24.13 -19.20
C LEU A 175 4.50 -23.73 -19.98
N THR A 176 5.40 -22.99 -19.34
CA THR A 176 6.72 -22.65 -19.87
C THR A 176 7.82 -23.42 -19.13
N GLY A 177 9.04 -23.38 -19.65
CA GLY A 177 10.19 -24.05 -19.02
C GLY A 177 11.51 -23.45 -19.44
N LYS A 178 11.57 -22.11 -19.53
CA LYS A 178 12.79 -21.38 -19.93
C LYS A 178 13.60 -20.85 -18.74
N GLY A 179 13.07 -20.87 -17.51
CA GLY A 179 13.77 -20.40 -16.33
C GLY A 179 14.80 -21.41 -15.80
N THR A 180 16.04 -20.96 -15.56
CA THR A 180 17.02 -21.72 -14.78
C THR A 180 16.76 -21.54 -13.28
N GLN A 181 17.10 -22.56 -12.50
CA GLN A 181 16.88 -22.67 -11.05
C GLN A 181 17.70 -21.66 -10.20
N GLU A 182 18.56 -20.88 -10.84
CA GLU A 182 19.42 -19.88 -10.23
C GLU A 182 19.16 -18.54 -10.92
N GLN A 183 18.26 -17.75 -10.30
CA GLN A 183 17.87 -16.37 -10.63
C GLN A 183 17.28 -16.13 -12.04
N PRO A 184 15.94 -16.13 -12.17
CA PRO A 184 15.30 -15.71 -13.42
C PRO A 184 15.40 -14.19 -13.56
N SER A 185 16.30 -13.70 -14.42
CA SER A 185 16.18 -12.36 -15.01
C SER A 185 14.98 -12.24 -15.96
N VAL A 186 14.20 -13.32 -16.12
CA VAL A 186 13.10 -13.47 -17.06
C VAL A 186 11.95 -14.21 -16.40
N PHE A 187 10.76 -13.60 -16.34
CA PHE A 187 9.60 -14.22 -15.71
C PHE A 187 8.29 -13.85 -16.43
N ALA A 188 7.27 -14.69 -16.25
CA ALA A 188 5.90 -14.38 -16.62
C ALA A 188 5.31 -13.35 -15.66
N LEU A 189 4.53 -12.42 -16.18
CA LEU A 189 3.63 -11.55 -15.43
C LEU A 189 2.25 -11.56 -16.07
N ASN A 190 1.23 -11.15 -15.31
CA ASN A 190 -0.13 -10.84 -15.78
C ASN A 190 -0.65 -11.81 -16.85
N SER A 191 -1.33 -12.87 -16.44
CA SER A 191 -1.83 -13.92 -17.31
C SER A 191 -3.36 -13.99 -17.33
N VAL A 192 -3.94 -14.19 -18.51
CA VAL A 192 -5.40 -14.28 -18.69
C VAL A 192 -5.76 -15.48 -19.55
N ILE A 193 -6.61 -16.35 -19.01
CA ILE A 193 -7.09 -17.55 -19.71
C ILE A 193 -8.19 -17.18 -20.70
N SER A 194 -8.12 -17.72 -21.92
CA SER A 194 -9.07 -17.43 -23.01
C SER A 194 -10.49 -17.92 -22.70
N PRO A 195 -11.54 -17.31 -23.30
CA PRO A 195 -12.95 -17.66 -23.05
C PRO A 195 -13.30 -19.13 -23.37
N ASP A 196 -12.52 -19.79 -24.24
CA ASP A 196 -12.67 -21.19 -24.62
C ASP A 196 -11.86 -22.17 -23.76
N ASN A 197 -11.12 -21.66 -22.76
CA ASN A 197 -10.21 -22.40 -21.87
C ASN A 197 -9.04 -23.10 -22.59
N LYS A 198 -8.67 -22.69 -23.81
CA LYS A 198 -7.61 -23.36 -24.59
C LYS A 198 -6.29 -22.63 -24.61
N HIS A 199 -6.27 -21.33 -24.36
CA HIS A 199 -5.06 -20.51 -24.46
C HIS A 199 -4.89 -19.65 -23.21
N VAL A 200 -3.66 -19.20 -22.99
CA VAL A 200 -3.31 -18.23 -21.97
C VAL A 200 -2.52 -17.13 -22.66
N ALA A 201 -2.98 -15.89 -22.52
CA ALA A 201 -2.18 -14.71 -22.88
C ALA A 201 -1.42 -14.26 -21.64
N TYR A 202 -0.16 -13.88 -21.78
CA TYR A 202 0.69 -13.52 -20.65
C TYR A 202 1.82 -12.58 -21.07
N SER A 203 2.27 -11.75 -20.14
CA SER A 203 3.44 -10.91 -20.30
C SER A 203 4.71 -11.69 -19.99
N TRP A 204 5.79 -11.41 -20.70
CA TRP A 204 7.08 -12.07 -20.47
C TRP A 204 8.24 -11.10 -20.68
N THR A 205 9.22 -11.13 -19.79
CA THR A 205 10.39 -10.25 -19.86
C THR A 205 11.19 -10.49 -21.16
N ASN A 206 11.52 -9.42 -21.88
CA ASN A 206 12.34 -9.46 -23.09
C ASN A 206 13.81 -9.09 -22.79
N GLU A 207 14.65 -9.05 -23.83
CA GLU A 207 16.09 -8.76 -23.70
C GLU A 207 16.40 -7.33 -23.24
N TYR A 208 15.43 -6.41 -23.30
CA TYR A 208 15.55 -5.03 -22.88
C TYR A 208 15.08 -4.79 -21.44
N GLY A 209 14.62 -5.84 -20.75
CA GLY A 209 14.02 -5.74 -19.41
C GLY A 209 12.58 -5.22 -19.41
N THR A 210 11.93 -5.12 -20.57
CA THR A 210 10.50 -4.77 -20.67
C THR A 210 9.65 -6.01 -20.96
N TYR A 211 8.34 -5.84 -21.16
CA TYR A 211 7.40 -6.97 -21.21
C TYR A 211 6.70 -7.08 -22.56
N ASP A 212 6.97 -8.18 -23.25
CA ASP A 212 6.30 -8.58 -24.48
C ASP A 212 5.03 -9.38 -24.16
N LEU A 213 4.05 -9.39 -25.08
CA LEU A 213 2.84 -10.19 -24.95
C LEU A 213 2.97 -11.51 -25.71
N TYR A 214 2.71 -12.62 -25.02
CA TYR A 214 2.72 -13.97 -25.57
C TYR A 214 1.34 -14.61 -25.51
N VAL A 215 1.15 -15.64 -26.34
CA VAL A 215 0.02 -16.57 -26.25
C VAL A 215 0.57 -18.01 -26.30
N ILE A 216 0.07 -18.85 -25.40
CA ILE A 216 0.41 -20.28 -25.32
C ILE A 216 -0.87 -21.10 -25.17
N GLY A 217 -0.87 -22.33 -25.68
CA GLY A 217 -1.90 -23.32 -25.38
C GLY A 217 -1.89 -23.67 -23.89
N ILE A 218 -3.07 -23.90 -23.31
CA ILE A 218 -3.18 -24.30 -21.90
C ILE A 218 -2.48 -25.64 -21.65
N ASP A 219 -2.29 -26.47 -22.67
CA ASP A 219 -1.52 -27.72 -22.64
C ASP A 219 0.00 -27.51 -22.74
N GLY A 220 0.47 -26.27 -22.86
CA GLY A 220 1.87 -25.88 -23.05
C GLY A 220 2.33 -25.84 -24.51
N SER A 221 1.45 -26.15 -25.47
CA SER A 221 1.80 -26.14 -26.89
C SER A 221 1.69 -24.74 -27.52
N GLY A 222 2.29 -24.54 -28.70
CA GLY A 222 2.02 -23.36 -29.53
C GLY A 222 2.44 -22.02 -28.95
N ASN A 223 3.43 -21.99 -28.04
CA ASN A 223 3.94 -20.75 -27.47
C ASN A 223 4.51 -19.81 -28.54
N ARG A 224 4.00 -18.58 -28.61
CA ARG A 224 4.48 -17.55 -29.55
C ARG A 224 4.33 -16.14 -28.98
N ILE A 225 5.19 -15.25 -29.46
CA ILE A 225 5.06 -13.80 -29.28
C ILE A 225 3.84 -13.34 -30.10
N LEU A 226 2.97 -12.56 -29.46
CA LEU A 226 1.86 -11.88 -30.11
C LEU A 226 2.20 -10.39 -30.37
N TYR A 227 2.90 -9.75 -29.44
CA TYR A 227 3.36 -8.37 -29.57
C TYR A 227 4.71 -8.19 -28.87
N SER A 228 5.61 -7.46 -29.52
CA SER A 228 6.91 -7.05 -29.01
C SER A 228 7.24 -5.67 -29.59
N SER A 229 8.00 -4.86 -28.85
CA SER A 229 8.32 -3.48 -29.23
C SER A 229 9.80 -3.20 -29.04
N GLU A 230 10.47 -2.74 -30.10
CA GLU A 230 11.86 -2.27 -30.04
C GLU A 230 11.98 -0.94 -29.27
N ASP A 231 10.86 -0.22 -29.11
CA ASP A 231 10.75 1.06 -28.40
C ASP A 231 10.63 0.89 -26.88
N LYS A 232 10.88 -0.32 -26.36
CA LYS A 232 10.83 -0.69 -24.94
C LYS A 232 9.44 -0.43 -24.32
N ASP A 233 8.39 -0.76 -25.06
CA ASP A 233 7.05 -0.78 -24.48
C ASP A 233 6.91 -1.95 -23.49
N GLU A 234 6.07 -1.76 -22.48
CA GLU A 234 5.62 -2.80 -21.57
C GLU A 234 4.15 -3.09 -21.82
N VAL A 235 3.82 -4.36 -22.07
CA VAL A 235 2.44 -4.78 -22.38
C VAL A 235 1.93 -5.81 -21.38
N TYR A 236 0.77 -5.54 -20.80
CA TYR A 236 0.11 -6.38 -19.79
C TYR A 236 -1.31 -6.75 -20.21
N PRO A 237 -1.63 -8.03 -20.45
CA PRO A 237 -2.98 -8.41 -20.86
C PRO A 237 -3.94 -8.33 -19.67
N ALA A 238 -5.15 -7.82 -19.92
CA ALA A 238 -6.18 -7.65 -18.88
C ALA A 238 -7.43 -8.50 -19.16
N SER A 239 -7.83 -8.64 -20.42
CA SER A 239 -9.01 -9.43 -20.79
C SER A 239 -8.96 -9.87 -22.24
N TRP A 240 -9.50 -11.05 -22.52
CA TRP A 240 -9.88 -11.44 -23.88
C TRP A 240 -11.22 -10.81 -24.27
N SER A 241 -11.44 -10.58 -25.56
CA SER A 241 -12.81 -10.37 -26.05
C SER A 241 -13.64 -11.63 -25.85
N PRO A 242 -14.94 -11.52 -25.53
CA PRO A 242 -15.87 -12.66 -25.49
C PRO A 242 -15.74 -13.65 -26.65
N ASP A 243 -15.49 -13.17 -27.88
CA ASP A 243 -15.29 -14.01 -29.07
C ASP A 243 -13.89 -14.64 -29.22
N GLY A 244 -12.95 -14.27 -28.34
CA GLY A 244 -11.58 -14.78 -28.29
C GLY A 244 -10.66 -14.29 -29.41
N LYS A 245 -11.06 -13.29 -30.22
CA LYS A 245 -10.25 -12.79 -31.34
C LYS A 245 -9.32 -11.64 -30.96
N GLN A 246 -9.62 -10.92 -29.89
CA GLN A 246 -8.88 -9.76 -29.43
C GLN A 246 -8.43 -9.95 -27.98
N ILE A 247 -7.34 -9.27 -27.60
CA ILE A 247 -6.88 -9.14 -26.22
C ILE A 247 -6.78 -7.65 -25.91
N ALA A 248 -7.51 -7.20 -24.89
CA ALA A 248 -7.32 -5.89 -24.31
C ALA A 248 -6.12 -5.95 -23.37
N ALA A 249 -5.18 -5.04 -23.60
CA ALA A 249 -3.94 -4.95 -22.84
C ALA A 249 -3.64 -3.51 -22.46
N ARG A 250 -2.90 -3.35 -21.38
CA ARG A 250 -2.29 -2.08 -20.99
C ARG A 250 -0.97 -2.00 -21.72
N ARG A 251 -0.68 -0.85 -22.31
CA ARG A 251 0.66 -0.52 -22.83
C ARG A 251 1.21 0.68 -22.08
N TYR A 252 2.41 0.54 -21.55
CA TYR A 252 3.23 1.66 -21.08
C TYR A 252 4.38 1.88 -22.06
N SER A 253 4.56 3.13 -22.51
CA SER A 253 5.63 3.51 -23.44
C SER A 253 6.56 4.53 -22.79
N ALA A 254 7.77 4.11 -22.45
CA ALA A 254 8.79 4.98 -21.86
C ALA A 254 9.40 5.95 -22.89
N SER A 255 9.60 5.50 -24.12
CA SER A 255 10.23 6.27 -25.21
C SER A 255 9.28 7.27 -25.89
N GLY A 256 7.97 7.04 -25.84
CA GLY A 256 6.92 7.88 -26.44
C GLY A 256 6.46 9.08 -25.59
N GLY A 257 7.21 9.43 -24.54
CA GLY A 257 6.85 10.49 -23.59
C GLY A 257 6.06 10.03 -22.38
N GLU A 258 6.32 8.79 -21.89
CA GLU A 258 5.73 8.19 -20.68
C GLU A 258 4.20 8.17 -20.69
N LYS A 259 3.62 7.36 -21.58
CA LYS A 259 2.17 7.27 -21.74
C LYS A 259 1.64 5.90 -21.34
N PHE A 260 0.46 5.91 -20.72
CA PHE A 260 -0.33 4.71 -20.48
C PHE A 260 -1.47 4.62 -21.49
N GLU A 261 -1.74 3.43 -22.00
CA GLU A 261 -2.76 3.20 -23.00
C GLU A 261 -3.55 1.92 -22.72
N ILE A 262 -4.85 1.96 -23.02
CA ILE A 262 -5.62 0.75 -23.26
C ILE A 262 -5.55 0.46 -24.76
N ILE A 263 -5.02 -0.71 -25.11
CA ILE A 263 -4.90 -1.19 -26.48
C ILE A 263 -5.66 -2.50 -26.66
N SER A 264 -6.09 -2.75 -27.89
CA SER A 264 -6.68 -4.01 -28.34
C SER A 264 -5.74 -4.66 -29.34
N ILE A 265 -5.38 -5.93 -29.12
CA ILE A 265 -4.43 -6.67 -29.96
C ILE A 265 -5.12 -7.88 -30.59
N ALA A 266 -5.04 -8.00 -31.90
CA ALA A 266 -5.60 -9.13 -32.63
C ALA A 266 -4.79 -10.40 -32.44
N VAL A 267 -5.46 -11.47 -32.03
CA VAL A 267 -4.84 -12.77 -31.78
C VAL A 267 -4.31 -13.37 -33.08
N ALA A 268 -4.94 -13.08 -34.23
CA ALA A 268 -4.59 -13.67 -35.52
C ALA A 268 -3.18 -13.24 -35.99
N ASP A 269 -2.87 -11.95 -35.90
CA ASP A 269 -1.68 -11.36 -36.52
C ASP A 269 -0.90 -10.38 -35.63
N GLY A 270 -1.37 -10.10 -34.41
CA GLY A 270 -0.75 -9.15 -33.50
C GLY A 270 -1.03 -7.68 -33.81
N SER A 271 -1.94 -7.37 -34.74
CA SER A 271 -2.28 -5.98 -35.06
C SER A 271 -2.86 -5.24 -33.85
N VAL A 272 -2.39 -4.01 -33.63
CA VAL A 272 -2.69 -3.21 -32.44
C VAL A 272 -3.59 -2.03 -32.80
N GLN A 273 -4.66 -1.85 -32.01
CA GLN A 273 -5.51 -0.66 -32.02
C GLN A 273 -5.41 0.03 -30.67
N VAL A 274 -5.07 1.31 -30.65
CA VAL A 274 -5.13 2.14 -29.44
C VAL A 274 -6.58 2.55 -29.21
N ILE A 275 -7.13 2.21 -28.04
CA ILE A 275 -8.51 2.54 -27.64
C ILE A 275 -8.53 3.86 -26.88
N LYS A 276 -7.61 4.02 -25.93
CA LYS A 276 -7.49 5.22 -25.11
C LYS A 276 -6.04 5.45 -24.70
N THR A 277 -5.61 6.70 -24.76
CA THR A 277 -4.33 7.18 -24.22
C THR A 277 -4.59 8.06 -23.01
N PHE A 278 -3.78 7.89 -21.98
CA PHE A 278 -3.83 8.66 -20.76
C PHE A 278 -2.57 9.51 -20.63
N GLU A 279 -2.75 10.75 -20.20
CA GLU A 279 -1.66 11.70 -19.99
C GLU A 279 -0.96 11.50 -18.64
N GLU A 280 -1.62 10.79 -17.71
CA GLU A 280 -1.11 10.49 -16.37
C GLU A 280 -0.76 9.01 -16.20
N ILE A 281 0.19 8.74 -15.30
CA ILE A 281 0.59 7.39 -14.92
C ILE A 281 -0.38 6.85 -13.88
N PHE A 282 -1.31 6.00 -14.30
CA PHE A 282 -2.21 5.28 -13.40
C PHE A 282 -2.51 3.87 -13.94
N TRP A 283 -2.97 2.98 -13.07
CA TRP A 283 -3.13 1.55 -13.35
C TRP A 283 -4.61 1.16 -13.34
N PRO A 284 -5.39 1.44 -14.40
CA PRO A 284 -6.83 1.16 -14.45
C PRO A 284 -7.10 -0.34 -14.44
N TYR A 285 -8.11 -0.79 -13.70
CA TYR A 285 -8.74 -2.07 -14.02
C TYR A 285 -9.67 -1.87 -15.21
N PHE A 286 -9.63 -2.77 -16.20
CA PHE A 286 -10.49 -2.69 -17.36
C PHE A 286 -10.79 -4.07 -17.95
N CYS A 287 -11.95 -4.20 -18.61
CA CYS A 287 -12.36 -5.43 -19.27
C CYS A 287 -13.41 -5.19 -20.37
N TYR A 288 -13.50 -6.13 -21.32
CA TYR A 288 -14.53 -6.10 -22.37
C TYR A 288 -15.92 -6.33 -21.80
N SER A 289 -16.91 -5.65 -22.39
CA SER A 289 -18.31 -5.97 -22.18
C SER A 289 -18.68 -7.32 -22.82
N PRO A 290 -19.67 -8.06 -22.28
CA PRO A 290 -20.08 -9.36 -22.82
C PRO A 290 -20.59 -9.33 -24.26
N ASP A 291 -20.98 -8.16 -24.75
CA ASP A 291 -21.52 -7.93 -26.09
C ASP A 291 -20.48 -7.37 -27.09
N ASP A 292 -19.20 -7.35 -26.74
CA ASP A 292 -18.08 -6.86 -27.58
C ASP A 292 -18.23 -5.40 -28.04
N ARG A 293 -19.02 -4.57 -27.35
CA ARG A 293 -19.24 -3.16 -27.76
C ARG A 293 -18.41 -2.16 -26.96
N PHE A 294 -18.07 -2.46 -25.72
CA PHE A 294 -17.43 -1.52 -24.81
C PHE A 294 -16.25 -2.14 -24.06
N ILE A 295 -15.36 -1.27 -23.57
CA ILE A 295 -14.42 -1.55 -22.50
C ILE A 295 -14.87 -0.75 -21.28
N ALA A 296 -15.10 -1.44 -20.16
CA ALA A 296 -15.28 -0.78 -18.87
C ALA A 296 -13.92 -0.55 -18.23
N TYR A 297 -13.72 0.59 -17.57
CA TYR A 297 -12.53 0.87 -16.78
C TYR A 297 -12.83 1.79 -15.60
N ASP A 298 -12.06 1.67 -14.53
CA ASP A 298 -12.04 2.67 -13.45
C ASP A 298 -10.98 3.75 -13.70
N PHE A 299 -11.25 4.97 -13.21
CA PHE A 299 -10.37 6.12 -13.41
C PHE A 299 -10.48 7.09 -12.22
N PRO A 300 -9.38 7.70 -11.75
CA PRO A 300 -9.43 8.69 -10.66
C PRO A 300 -10.31 9.90 -11.02
N VAL A 301 -11.14 10.35 -10.08
CA VAL A 301 -12.08 11.47 -10.30
C VAL A 301 -11.34 12.81 -10.48
N GLU A 302 -10.24 12.98 -9.76
CA GLU A 302 -9.34 14.13 -9.84
C GLU A 302 -7.89 13.64 -9.79
N GLU A 303 -6.96 14.44 -10.33
CA GLU A 303 -5.53 14.15 -10.28
C GLU A 303 -5.09 13.93 -8.82
N ASN A 304 -4.36 12.84 -8.55
CA ASN A 304 -3.92 12.43 -7.20
C ASN A 304 -5.05 12.09 -6.21
N SER A 305 -6.30 11.95 -6.65
CA SER A 305 -7.37 11.45 -5.78
C SER A 305 -7.34 9.92 -5.71
N GLY A 306 -7.47 9.38 -4.49
CA GLY A 306 -7.71 7.95 -4.30
C GLY A 306 -9.08 7.50 -4.82
N ASN A 307 -10.04 8.43 -4.98
CA ASN A 307 -11.41 8.16 -5.40
C ASN A 307 -11.50 7.95 -6.91
N HIS A 308 -12.12 6.85 -7.30
CA HIS A 308 -12.33 6.50 -8.70
C HIS A 308 -13.82 6.53 -9.07
N ASP A 309 -14.06 6.84 -10.33
CA ASP A 309 -15.34 6.63 -11.01
C ASP A 309 -15.17 5.49 -12.03
N ILE A 310 -16.28 4.97 -12.56
CA ILE A 310 -16.28 3.91 -13.59
C ILE A 310 -16.85 4.46 -14.89
N SER A 311 -16.11 4.23 -15.98
CA SER A 311 -16.45 4.68 -17.33
C SER A 311 -16.52 3.52 -18.33
N LEU A 312 -17.24 3.75 -19.42
CA LEU A 312 -17.29 2.88 -20.59
C LEU A 312 -16.74 3.63 -21.80
N ILE A 313 -15.89 2.98 -22.58
CA ILE A 313 -15.45 3.46 -23.89
C ILE A 313 -15.82 2.44 -24.97
N SER A 314 -16.28 2.91 -26.13
CA SER A 314 -16.53 2.05 -27.29
C SER A 314 -15.24 1.35 -27.74
N ILE A 315 -15.34 0.12 -28.22
CA ILE A 315 -14.18 -0.65 -28.72
C ILE A 315 -13.50 -0.03 -29.96
N ASP A 316 -14.14 0.93 -30.62
CA ASP A 316 -13.54 1.71 -31.71
C ASP A 316 -12.90 3.02 -31.23
N GLY A 317 -12.95 3.32 -29.93
CA GLY A 317 -12.48 4.56 -29.32
C GLY A 317 -13.36 5.79 -29.58
N SER A 318 -14.50 5.65 -30.28
CA SER A 318 -15.28 6.78 -30.79
C SER A 318 -16.23 7.44 -29.78
N GLY A 319 -16.45 6.81 -28.62
CA GLY A 319 -17.39 7.32 -27.62
C GLY A 319 -17.06 6.84 -26.20
N GLU A 320 -17.04 7.78 -25.26
CA GLU A 320 -16.81 7.53 -23.84
C GLU A 320 -18.00 8.04 -23.02
N THR A 321 -18.40 7.29 -22.01
CA THR A 321 -19.49 7.66 -21.10
C THR A 321 -19.11 7.29 -19.68
N SER A 322 -19.21 8.24 -18.75
CA SER A 322 -19.14 7.96 -17.32
C SER A 322 -20.38 7.16 -16.92
N LEU A 323 -20.15 5.92 -16.50
CA LEU A 323 -21.21 4.97 -16.14
C LEU A 323 -21.62 5.14 -14.69
N ILE A 324 -20.64 5.28 -13.81
CA ILE A 324 -20.83 5.50 -12.39
C ILE A 324 -20.04 6.75 -12.01
N LYS A 325 -20.78 7.77 -11.59
CA LYS A 325 -20.25 9.03 -11.08
C LYS A 325 -20.74 9.23 -9.65
N HIS A 326 -19.85 9.12 -8.68
CA HIS A 326 -20.22 9.24 -7.28
C HIS A 326 -19.07 9.83 -6.44
N PRO A 327 -19.34 10.59 -5.36
CA PRO A 327 -18.30 11.01 -4.41
C PRO A 327 -17.58 9.86 -3.67
N ALA A 328 -17.99 8.62 -3.91
CA ALA A 328 -17.44 7.43 -3.27
C ALA A 328 -16.34 6.89 -4.18
N ASN A 329 -15.49 6.06 -3.62
CA ASN A 329 -14.48 5.36 -4.38
C ASN A 329 -15.08 4.13 -5.07
N ASP A 330 -15.39 4.26 -6.36
CA ASP A 330 -15.98 3.21 -7.18
C ASP A 330 -14.89 2.49 -8.01
N ARG A 331 -14.62 1.22 -7.70
CA ARG A 331 -13.57 0.42 -8.36
C ARG A 331 -14.13 -0.74 -9.16
N LEU A 332 -13.65 -0.92 -10.38
CA LEU A 332 -14.19 -1.95 -11.28
C LEU A 332 -13.77 -3.35 -10.84
N LEU A 333 -14.75 -4.26 -10.67
CA LEU A 333 -14.49 -5.69 -10.43
C LEU A 333 -14.69 -6.53 -11.70
N GLY A 334 -15.61 -6.15 -12.58
CA GLY A 334 -15.77 -6.72 -13.92
C GLY A 334 -17.23 -6.94 -14.33
N TRP A 335 -17.43 -7.44 -15.56
CA TRP A 335 -18.74 -7.78 -16.08
C TRP A 335 -19.23 -9.16 -15.63
N ALA A 336 -20.49 -9.23 -15.21
CA ALA A 336 -21.14 -10.49 -14.91
C ALA A 336 -21.32 -11.33 -16.20
N PRO A 337 -20.92 -12.62 -16.21
CA PRO A 337 -20.98 -13.46 -17.40
C PRO A 337 -22.40 -13.59 -17.96
N GLY A 338 -22.55 -13.32 -19.26
CA GLY A 338 -23.82 -13.43 -19.99
C GLY A 338 -24.90 -12.43 -19.56
N ARG A 339 -24.53 -11.40 -18.81
CA ARG A 339 -25.44 -10.38 -18.27
C ARG A 339 -24.83 -9.01 -18.54
N ASN A 340 -25.65 -8.03 -18.91
CA ASN A 340 -25.17 -6.65 -19.03
C ASN A 340 -25.14 -6.00 -17.65
N GLU A 341 -24.38 -6.57 -16.72
CA GLU A 341 -24.25 -6.08 -15.35
C GLU A 341 -22.78 -5.93 -14.97
N ILE A 342 -22.43 -4.84 -14.28
CA ILE A 342 -21.08 -4.61 -13.74
C ILE A 342 -21.09 -4.85 -12.24
N LEU A 343 -20.13 -5.66 -11.78
CA LEU A 343 -19.73 -5.75 -10.38
C LEU A 343 -18.64 -4.70 -10.12
N PHE A 344 -18.77 -3.98 -9.01
CA PHE A 344 -17.81 -2.98 -8.57
C PHE A 344 -17.73 -2.89 -7.05
N LEU A 345 -16.63 -2.36 -6.53
CA LEU A 345 -16.51 -1.97 -5.12
C LEU A 345 -16.94 -0.52 -4.95
N SER A 346 -17.56 -0.21 -3.82
CA SER A 346 -17.89 1.17 -3.47
C SER A 346 -17.87 1.39 -1.97
N ASP A 347 -17.29 2.51 -1.53
CA ASP A 347 -17.24 2.94 -0.12
C ASP A 347 -18.39 3.90 0.28
N ARG A 348 -19.48 3.93 -0.51
CA ARG A 348 -20.69 4.75 -0.26
C ARG A 348 -21.20 4.73 1.18
N PHE A 349 -21.04 3.62 1.89
CA PHE A 349 -21.50 3.42 3.28
C PHE A 349 -20.37 3.47 4.33
N GLY A 350 -19.17 3.91 3.95
CA GLY A 350 -17.98 4.01 4.80
C GLY A 350 -17.02 2.82 4.65
N THR A 351 -17.46 1.73 4.02
CA THR A 351 -16.70 0.50 3.81
C THR A 351 -16.74 0.09 2.36
N PHE A 352 -15.66 -0.52 1.85
CA PHE A 352 -15.71 -1.18 0.55
C PHE A 352 -16.67 -2.37 0.56
N ASP A 353 -17.83 -2.12 -0.04
CA ASP A 353 -18.89 -3.08 -0.28
C ASP A 353 -18.86 -3.51 -1.75
N ALA A 354 -19.37 -4.72 -2.04
CA ALA A 354 -19.61 -5.13 -3.43
C ALA A 354 -20.99 -4.68 -3.89
N TRP A 355 -21.05 -4.07 -5.07
CA TRP A 355 -22.26 -3.55 -5.71
C TRP A 355 -22.40 -4.08 -7.12
N ILE A 356 -23.64 -4.21 -7.58
CA ILE A 356 -23.95 -4.55 -8.97
C ILE A 356 -24.85 -3.49 -9.59
N ILE A 357 -24.62 -3.17 -10.86
CA ILE A 357 -25.51 -2.30 -11.64
C ILE A 357 -25.75 -2.89 -13.03
N GLU A 358 -26.99 -2.80 -13.50
CA GLU A 358 -27.36 -3.19 -14.86
C GLU A 358 -27.01 -2.06 -15.84
N VAL A 359 -26.63 -2.42 -17.06
CA VAL A 359 -26.19 -1.50 -18.11
C VAL A 359 -27.00 -1.76 -19.37
N ASP A 360 -27.59 -0.71 -19.92
CA ASP A 360 -28.28 -0.74 -21.20
C ASP A 360 -27.65 0.30 -22.14
N ASN A 361 -27.13 -0.17 -23.28
CA ASN A 361 -26.54 0.67 -24.33
C ASN A 361 -25.56 1.73 -23.81
N GLY A 362 -24.62 1.31 -22.96
CA GLY A 362 -23.58 2.18 -22.40
C GLY A 362 -24.05 3.09 -21.26
N LYS A 363 -25.27 2.89 -20.72
CA LYS A 363 -25.83 3.70 -19.64
C LYS A 363 -26.30 2.83 -18.47
N PRO A 364 -26.24 3.35 -17.23
CA PRO A 364 -26.76 2.63 -16.07
C PRO A 364 -28.29 2.49 -16.16
N LEU A 365 -28.78 1.27 -15.93
CA LEU A 365 -30.20 0.96 -15.85
C LEU A 365 -30.61 0.76 -14.39
N GLY A 366 -31.28 1.77 -13.83
CA GLY A 366 -31.70 1.77 -12.43
C GLY A 366 -30.58 2.19 -11.46
N ALA A 367 -30.77 1.90 -10.18
CA ALA A 367 -29.80 2.20 -9.13
C ALA A 367 -28.91 0.97 -8.83
N PRO A 368 -27.64 1.17 -8.44
CA PRO A 368 -26.80 0.09 -7.93
C PRO A 368 -27.46 -0.67 -6.79
N LYS A 369 -27.22 -1.99 -6.73
CA LYS A 369 -27.69 -2.87 -5.66
C LYS A 369 -26.50 -3.39 -4.88
N ARG A 370 -26.55 -3.26 -3.56
CA ARG A 370 -25.53 -3.80 -2.65
C ARG A 370 -25.65 -5.33 -2.62
N ILE A 371 -24.55 -6.01 -2.93
CA ILE A 371 -24.46 -7.48 -2.95
C ILE A 371 -23.84 -8.00 -1.68
N ARG A 372 -22.71 -7.42 -1.25
CA ARG A 372 -21.98 -7.85 -0.08
C ARG A 372 -21.53 -6.63 0.73
N PRO A 373 -22.04 -6.43 1.95
CA PRO A 373 -21.46 -5.45 2.87
C PRO A 373 -20.03 -5.89 3.25
N ASN A 374 -19.13 -4.92 3.41
CA ASN A 374 -17.81 -5.07 4.02
C ASN A 374 -17.01 -6.21 3.37
N LEU A 375 -16.93 -6.19 2.04
CA LEU A 375 -16.04 -7.09 1.32
C LEU A 375 -14.57 -6.72 1.60
N GLY A 376 -14.33 -5.46 1.97
CA GLY A 376 -13.01 -4.91 2.22
C GLY A 376 -12.34 -4.49 0.93
N GLN A 377 -11.12 -3.99 1.06
CA GLN A 377 -10.30 -3.64 -0.09
C GLN A 377 -9.77 -4.93 -0.73
N VAL A 378 -10.30 -5.26 -1.91
CA VAL A 378 -9.91 -6.45 -2.66
C VAL A 378 -9.45 -6.05 -4.06
N SER A 379 -8.54 -6.83 -4.63
CA SER A 379 -8.10 -6.64 -6.00
C SER A 379 -8.83 -7.61 -6.94
N PRO A 380 -9.37 -7.12 -8.07
CA PRO A 380 -10.11 -7.94 -9.01
C PRO A 380 -9.23 -9.00 -9.67
N MET A 381 -9.81 -10.18 -9.93
CA MET A 381 -9.20 -11.19 -10.80
C MET A 381 -10.09 -11.46 -12.01
N ALA A 382 -11.14 -12.27 -11.87
CA ALA A 382 -12.11 -12.50 -12.94
C ALA A 382 -13.34 -13.29 -12.46
N PHE A 383 -14.40 -13.23 -13.27
CA PHE A 383 -15.51 -14.16 -13.20
C PHE A 383 -15.20 -15.49 -13.90
N THR A 384 -15.80 -16.56 -13.39
CA THR A 384 -16.00 -17.80 -14.15
C THR A 384 -17.39 -17.78 -14.79
N LYS A 385 -17.62 -18.55 -15.86
CA LYS A 385 -18.89 -18.60 -16.62
C LYS A 385 -20.12 -18.98 -15.79
N ASN A 386 -19.95 -19.63 -14.65
CA ASN A 386 -21.07 -20.00 -13.77
C ASN A 386 -21.51 -18.85 -12.84
N GLY A 387 -20.80 -17.71 -12.85
CA GLY A 387 -21.09 -16.53 -12.03
C GLY A 387 -20.27 -16.41 -10.75
N SER A 388 -19.37 -17.36 -10.43
CA SER A 388 -18.41 -17.21 -9.33
C SER A 388 -17.39 -16.11 -9.65
N TYR A 389 -17.11 -15.24 -8.68
CA TYR A 389 -16.15 -14.14 -8.81
C TYR A 389 -14.91 -14.38 -7.94
N TYR A 390 -13.74 -14.39 -8.55
CA TYR A 390 -12.47 -14.51 -7.84
C TYR A 390 -11.84 -13.14 -7.65
N PHE A 391 -11.25 -12.95 -6.47
CA PHE A 391 -10.53 -11.76 -6.08
C PHE A 391 -9.38 -12.15 -5.16
N ASN A 392 -8.40 -11.26 -5.03
CA ASN A 392 -7.32 -11.43 -4.07
C ASN A 392 -7.38 -10.38 -2.97
N ILE A 393 -6.89 -10.78 -1.80
CA ILE A 393 -6.67 -9.92 -0.65
C ILE A 393 -5.17 -9.89 -0.43
N TYR A 394 -4.59 -8.71 -0.56
CA TYR A 394 -3.21 -8.44 -0.21
C TYR A 394 -3.19 -7.73 1.14
N THR A 395 -2.71 -8.43 2.17
CA THR A 395 -2.51 -7.85 3.49
C THR A 395 -1.04 -7.59 3.71
N ARG A 396 -0.75 -6.35 4.11
CA ARG A 396 0.57 -5.92 4.56
C ARG A 396 0.39 -5.42 5.97
N LYS A 397 1.19 -5.93 6.90
CA LYS A 397 1.12 -5.55 8.30
C LYS A 397 2.49 -5.32 8.88
N TYR A 398 2.68 -4.12 9.39
CA TYR A 398 3.76 -3.82 10.31
C TYR A 398 3.29 -3.96 11.74
N THR A 399 4.14 -4.42 12.64
CA THR A 399 3.80 -4.52 14.06
C THR A 399 5.01 -4.15 14.89
N THR A 400 4.91 -3.05 15.63
CA THR A 400 5.91 -2.65 16.62
C THR A 400 5.59 -3.24 17.98
N GLN A 401 6.60 -3.80 18.61
CA GLN A 401 6.55 -4.33 19.96
C GLN A 401 7.67 -3.75 20.80
N ILE A 402 7.42 -3.57 22.09
CA ILE A 402 8.40 -3.20 23.09
C ILE A 402 8.60 -4.41 24.00
N ALA A 403 9.81 -4.97 24.03
CA ALA A 403 10.15 -6.14 24.84
C ALA A 403 11.26 -5.81 25.87
N PRO A 404 11.27 -6.48 27.03
CA PRO A 404 12.44 -6.48 27.91
C PRO A 404 13.67 -7.02 27.18
N PHE A 405 14.80 -6.36 27.40
CA PHE A 405 16.07 -6.66 26.76
C PHE A 405 17.21 -6.61 27.77
N ASP A 406 18.13 -7.56 27.68
CA ASP A 406 19.40 -7.51 28.43
C ASP A 406 20.53 -7.18 27.46
N LEU A 407 21.08 -5.96 27.57
CA LEU A 407 22.16 -5.48 26.71
C LEU A 407 23.41 -6.37 26.75
N LYS A 408 23.75 -6.92 27.93
CA LYS A 408 24.98 -7.71 28.13
C LYS A 408 24.88 -9.09 27.52
N THR A 409 23.71 -9.73 27.60
CA THR A 409 23.52 -11.06 27.02
C THR A 409 22.93 -11.01 25.61
N GLY A 410 22.31 -9.90 25.22
CA GLY A 410 21.50 -9.76 24.00
C GLY A 410 20.14 -10.45 24.09
N ASN A 411 19.68 -10.82 25.29
CA ASN A 411 18.47 -11.64 25.43
C ASN A 411 17.21 -10.78 25.23
N VAL A 412 16.41 -11.09 24.21
CA VAL A 412 15.12 -10.45 23.92
C VAL A 412 14.00 -11.32 24.50
N GLN A 413 13.22 -10.78 25.46
CA GLN A 413 12.11 -11.50 26.08
C GLN A 413 10.79 -11.22 25.34
N GLU A 414 10.69 -11.73 24.10
CA GLU A 414 9.54 -11.49 23.20
C GLU A 414 8.19 -11.87 23.83
N GLN A 415 8.13 -12.95 24.62
CA GLN A 415 6.87 -13.37 25.28
C GLN A 415 6.31 -12.35 26.30
N LEU A 416 7.12 -11.38 26.75
CA LEU A 416 6.70 -10.31 27.67
C LEU A 416 6.48 -8.98 26.94
N SER A 417 6.44 -8.98 25.60
CA SER A 417 6.35 -7.76 24.83
C SER A 417 4.98 -7.10 24.93
N LYS A 418 4.97 -5.77 24.82
CA LYS A 418 3.78 -4.96 24.61
C LYS A 418 3.70 -4.58 23.14
N THR A 419 2.63 -4.97 22.47
CA THR A 419 2.37 -4.61 21.07
C THR A 419 1.69 -3.25 20.97
N LEU A 420 2.19 -2.38 20.10
CA LEU A 420 1.52 -1.13 19.73
C LEU A 420 0.38 -1.42 18.76
N LEU A 421 -0.77 -0.78 18.96
CA LEU A 421 -1.96 -0.99 18.13
C LEU A 421 -1.77 -0.36 16.74
N GLY A 422 -2.35 -1.00 15.71
CA GLY A 422 -2.28 -0.54 14.31
C GLY A 422 -1.12 -1.15 13.52
N SER A 423 -0.99 -0.74 12.26
CA SER A 423 0.15 -1.08 11.41
C SER A 423 1.22 -0.02 11.60
N ASN A 424 2.29 -0.31 12.33
CA ASN A 424 3.30 0.68 12.71
C ASN A 424 4.72 0.11 12.64
N PHE A 425 5.68 0.94 12.25
CA PHE A 425 7.08 0.55 12.05
C PHE A 425 8.06 1.69 12.35
N ALA A 426 9.36 1.39 12.21
CA ALA A 426 10.48 2.34 12.38
C ALA A 426 10.45 3.04 13.75
N ALA A 427 10.26 2.24 14.80
CA ALA A 427 10.23 2.76 16.16
C ALA A 427 11.60 3.28 16.61
N GLY A 428 11.63 4.43 17.28
CA GLY A 428 12.86 5.08 17.76
C GLY A 428 12.70 5.66 19.17
N TRP A 429 13.53 5.23 20.10
CA TRP A 429 13.58 5.78 21.45
C TRP A 429 14.16 7.19 21.47
N SER A 430 13.59 8.08 22.27
CA SER A 430 14.22 9.36 22.58
C SER A 430 15.50 9.15 23.39
N PRO A 431 16.45 10.12 23.37
CA PRO A 431 17.71 10.00 24.11
C PRO A 431 17.53 9.84 25.62
N ASP A 432 16.44 10.34 26.19
CA ASP A 432 16.07 10.19 27.60
C ASP A 432 15.30 8.90 27.92
N GLY A 433 14.84 8.17 26.89
CA GLY A 433 14.04 6.95 27.02
C GLY A 433 12.59 7.18 27.46
N GLU A 434 12.10 8.42 27.53
CA GLU A 434 10.72 8.71 27.96
C GLU A 434 9.69 8.61 26.82
N TYR A 435 10.15 8.81 25.58
CA TYR A 435 9.32 8.85 24.39
C TYR A 435 9.73 7.79 23.36
N LEU A 436 8.74 7.35 22.59
CA LEU A 436 8.93 6.48 21.45
C LEU A 436 8.31 7.12 20.22
N THR A 437 9.11 7.33 19.17
CA THR A 437 8.59 7.66 17.84
C THR A 437 8.29 6.39 17.08
N TYR A 438 7.31 6.45 16.18
CA TYR A 438 7.06 5.41 15.18
C TYR A 438 6.23 5.98 14.02
N VAL A 439 6.26 5.29 12.89
CA VAL A 439 5.46 5.63 11.71
C VAL A 439 4.27 4.69 11.64
N VAL A 440 3.07 5.23 11.42
CA VAL A 440 1.86 4.43 11.18
C VAL A 440 1.66 4.29 9.68
N GLU A 441 1.46 3.08 9.18
CA GLU A 441 1.07 2.87 7.77
C GLU A 441 -0.45 2.91 7.66
N GLN A 442 -0.96 3.98 7.03
CA GLN A 442 -2.36 4.09 6.67
C GLN A 442 -2.49 3.73 5.18
N THR A 443 -3.26 2.69 4.88
CA THR A 443 -3.58 2.32 3.51
C THR A 443 -4.64 3.26 2.98
N GLU A 444 -4.26 4.21 2.12
CA GLU A 444 -5.22 4.77 1.18
C GLU A 444 -5.38 3.84 -0.03
N VAL A 445 -6.52 3.98 -0.67
CA VAL A 445 -7.13 3.00 -1.57
C VAL A 445 -6.22 2.55 -2.72
N ALA A 446 -6.27 1.25 -3.01
CA ALA A 446 -5.58 0.49 -4.04
C ALA A 446 -5.08 1.31 -5.25
N GLY A 447 -3.79 1.64 -5.22
CA GLY A 447 -3.00 2.11 -6.34
C GLY A 447 -1.52 1.88 -6.00
N PRO A 448 -0.64 1.70 -6.99
CA PRO A 448 0.79 1.58 -6.72
C PRO A 448 1.31 2.95 -6.27
N GLY A 449 1.36 3.20 -4.96
CA GLY A 449 2.41 4.05 -4.41
C GLY A 449 2.08 5.03 -3.30
N TRP A 450 0.82 5.31 -2.96
CA TRP A 450 0.53 6.44 -2.06
C TRP A 450 0.03 5.95 -0.70
N TYR A 451 0.98 5.61 0.18
CA TYR A 451 0.69 5.32 1.59
C TYR A 451 0.80 6.61 2.40
N HIS A 452 -0.24 6.96 3.15
CA HIS A 452 -0.13 8.01 4.15
C HIS A 452 0.61 7.44 5.37
N ARG A 453 1.72 8.06 5.74
CA ARG A 453 2.64 7.56 6.77
C ARG A 453 2.90 8.63 7.82
N PRO A 454 1.91 8.93 8.69
CA PRO A 454 2.09 9.93 9.72
C PRO A 454 3.11 9.47 10.77
N LEU A 455 3.80 10.44 11.35
CA LEU A 455 4.74 10.25 12.44
C LEU A 455 4.01 10.41 13.77
N HIS A 456 4.19 9.45 14.67
CA HIS A 456 3.60 9.46 16.00
C HIS A 456 4.68 9.53 17.06
N VAL A 457 4.38 10.23 18.15
CA VAL A 457 5.21 10.33 19.36
C VAL A 457 4.38 9.85 20.54
N LEU A 458 4.83 8.77 21.19
CA LEU A 458 4.19 8.18 22.36
C LEU A 458 5.00 8.49 23.62
N ASN A 459 4.37 9.11 24.62
CA ASN A 459 4.90 9.18 25.97
C ASN A 459 4.59 7.87 26.71
N LEU A 460 5.63 7.18 27.17
CA LEU A 460 5.46 5.85 27.77
C LEU A 460 5.02 5.88 29.24
N GLY A 461 5.28 6.99 29.94
CA GLY A 461 4.86 7.19 31.33
C GLY A 461 3.38 7.51 31.45
N THR A 462 2.85 8.37 30.58
CA THR A 462 1.43 8.78 30.58
C THR A 462 0.57 7.93 29.65
N GLY A 463 1.16 7.36 28.60
CA GLY A 463 0.44 6.70 27.50
C GLY A 463 -0.20 7.69 26.52
N GLU A 464 0.07 8.99 26.67
CA GLU A 464 -0.39 10.02 25.73
C GLU A 464 0.35 9.90 24.40
N GLU A 465 -0.40 10.02 23.31
CA GLU A 465 0.11 9.90 21.95
C GLU A 465 -0.22 11.16 21.16
N GLN A 466 0.77 11.68 20.45
CA GLN A 466 0.64 12.84 19.59
C GLN A 466 0.99 12.44 18.14
N GLU A 467 0.07 12.71 17.22
CA GLU A 467 0.35 12.66 15.78
C GLU A 467 1.02 13.98 15.35
N LEU A 468 2.11 13.87 14.61
CA LEU A 468 2.80 14.98 13.97
C LEU A 468 2.42 15.02 12.48
N THR A 469 1.43 15.83 12.14
CA THR A 469 0.93 15.97 10.76
C THR A 469 1.99 16.63 9.87
N VAL A 470 2.37 15.94 8.79
CA VAL A 470 3.29 16.47 7.78
C VAL A 470 2.77 16.17 6.37
N ASP A 471 2.97 17.09 5.43
CA ASP A 471 2.57 16.94 4.01
C ASP A 471 3.52 15.99 3.21
N PHE A 472 4.23 15.09 3.90
CA PHE A 472 5.26 14.22 3.34
C PHE A 472 5.07 12.77 3.77
N GLU A 473 5.51 11.83 2.93
CA GLU A 473 5.66 10.45 3.37
C GLU A 473 6.86 10.33 4.34
N VAL A 474 6.63 10.15 5.64
CA VAL A 474 7.71 10.06 6.63
C VAL A 474 8.40 8.70 6.57
N ARG A 475 9.73 8.74 6.49
CA ARG A 475 10.56 7.54 6.54
C ARG A 475 11.72 7.67 7.50
N VAL A 476 11.89 6.62 8.31
CA VAL A 476 13.02 6.39 9.22
C VAL A 476 13.25 7.59 10.17
N PRO A 477 12.33 7.86 11.10
CA PRO A 477 12.49 8.95 12.06
C PRO A 477 13.68 8.69 13.01
N ARG A 478 14.46 9.74 13.28
CA ARG A 478 15.63 9.71 14.18
C ARG A 478 15.58 10.90 15.11
N TRP A 479 15.56 10.65 16.42
CA TRP A 479 15.61 11.72 17.42
C TRP A 479 16.91 12.51 17.32
N SER A 480 16.81 13.83 17.49
CA SER A 480 17.98 14.67 17.70
C SER A 480 18.65 14.32 19.04
N PRO A 481 19.97 14.51 19.18
CA PRO A 481 20.69 14.21 20.42
C PRO A 481 20.14 14.95 21.66
N ASP A 482 19.52 16.11 21.46
CA ASP A 482 18.89 16.92 22.51
C ASP A 482 17.43 16.54 22.82
N GLY A 483 16.85 15.62 22.04
CA GLY A 483 15.47 15.14 22.21
C GLY A 483 14.37 16.11 21.79
N ASN A 484 14.68 17.27 21.19
CA ASN A 484 13.66 18.28 20.85
C ASN A 484 13.11 18.16 19.42
N SER A 485 13.77 17.39 18.56
CA SER A 485 13.42 17.30 17.14
C SER A 485 13.57 15.89 16.61
N ILE A 486 12.89 15.61 15.50
CA ILE A 486 12.97 14.34 14.79
C ILE A 486 13.44 14.62 13.37
N LEU A 487 14.55 14.02 12.97
CA LEU A 487 15.03 13.98 11.59
C LEU A 487 14.29 12.87 10.86
N PHE A 488 13.87 13.13 9.64
CA PHE A 488 13.29 12.11 8.78
C PHE A 488 13.58 12.42 7.33
N THR A 489 13.41 11.39 6.52
CA THR A 489 13.46 11.51 5.06
C THR A 489 12.03 11.52 4.55
N GLY A 490 11.73 12.47 3.67
CA GLY A 490 10.38 12.75 3.22
C GLY A 490 10.32 12.89 1.70
N TYR A 491 9.19 12.49 1.12
CA TYR A 491 8.87 12.72 -0.28
C TYR A 491 7.52 13.46 -0.36
N ASN A 492 7.44 14.46 -1.23
CA ASN A 492 6.20 15.20 -1.44
C ASN A 492 5.28 14.41 -2.37
N ASN A 493 4.19 13.90 -1.82
CA ASN A 493 3.23 13.06 -2.55
C ASN A 493 2.27 13.85 -3.45
N LYS A 494 2.25 15.19 -3.40
CA LYS A 494 1.31 16.03 -4.19
C LYS A 494 1.75 16.25 -5.64
N LYS A 495 2.78 15.54 -6.11
CA LYS A 495 3.31 15.67 -7.48
C LYS A 495 3.45 14.28 -8.12
N SER A 496 2.38 13.85 -8.78
CA SER A 496 2.19 12.63 -9.59
C SER A 496 3.31 12.32 -10.57
N ASN A 497 3.93 13.35 -11.15
CA ASN A 497 4.91 13.15 -12.21
C ASN A 497 6.28 12.79 -11.62
N GLN A 498 6.82 11.62 -12.00
CA GLN A 498 8.16 11.14 -11.61
C GLN A 498 9.28 12.20 -11.79
N LYS A 499 9.08 13.18 -12.68
CA LYS A 499 10.01 14.29 -12.95
C LYS A 499 10.08 15.34 -11.82
N ASP A 500 9.07 15.39 -10.95
CA ASP A 500 8.90 16.39 -9.90
C ASP A 500 9.02 15.79 -8.48
N TYR A 501 9.57 14.56 -8.39
CA TYR A 501 9.82 13.81 -7.15
C TYR A 501 10.90 14.49 -6.28
N ASN A 502 10.53 15.60 -5.64
CA ASN A 502 11.41 16.39 -4.78
C ASN A 502 11.37 15.82 -3.35
N GLY A 503 12.14 14.77 -3.11
CA GLY A 503 12.41 14.27 -1.76
C GLY A 503 13.51 15.06 -1.06
N GLY A 504 13.64 14.88 0.25
CA GLY A 504 14.66 15.55 1.04
C GLY A 504 14.84 14.97 2.44
N VAL A 505 15.72 15.62 3.19
CA VAL A 505 15.93 15.42 4.62
C VAL A 505 15.33 16.61 5.35
N TYR A 506 14.44 16.32 6.30
CA TYR A 506 13.68 17.29 7.06
C TYR A 506 13.88 17.05 8.55
N LYS A 507 13.70 18.09 9.36
CA LYS A 507 13.50 17.96 10.79
C LYS A 507 12.14 18.53 11.18
N ILE A 508 11.49 17.91 12.16
CA ILE A 508 10.29 18.43 12.81
C ILE A 508 10.58 18.69 14.28
N ASP A 509 10.21 19.87 14.76
CA ASP A 509 10.22 20.20 16.18
C ASP A 509 9.00 19.58 16.87
N ILE A 510 9.21 18.82 17.94
CA ILE A 510 8.14 18.02 18.55
C ILE A 510 7.09 18.87 19.29
N GLN A 511 7.46 20.07 19.74
CA GLN A 511 6.57 20.93 20.52
C GLN A 511 5.69 21.79 19.62
N SER A 512 6.29 22.37 18.58
CA SER A 512 5.60 23.28 17.65
C SER A 512 5.03 22.58 16.42
N GLY A 513 5.49 21.36 16.10
CA GLY A 513 5.18 20.67 14.86
C GLY A 513 5.80 21.32 13.62
N HIS A 514 6.71 22.30 13.80
CA HIS A 514 7.30 23.02 12.69
C HIS A 514 8.30 22.16 11.92
N VAL A 515 8.06 21.96 10.62
CA VAL A 515 8.96 21.25 9.72
C VAL A 515 9.97 22.21 9.09
N THR A 516 11.25 21.88 9.17
CA THR A 516 12.35 22.58 8.51
C THR A 516 13.02 21.65 7.49
N GLU A 517 13.17 22.11 6.25
CA GLU A 517 13.97 21.44 5.23
C GLU A 517 15.47 21.65 5.48
N LEU A 518 16.23 20.57 5.55
CA LEU A 518 17.68 20.61 5.78
C LEU A 518 18.48 20.35 4.49
N LEU A 519 17.94 19.49 3.63
CA LEU A 519 18.54 19.11 2.36
C LEU A 519 17.44 18.68 1.37
N GLN A 520 17.47 19.23 0.16
CA GLN A 520 16.69 18.73 -0.95
C GLN A 520 17.54 17.76 -1.78
N PHE A 521 16.99 16.60 -2.14
CA PHE A 521 17.64 15.73 -3.10
C PHE A 521 17.55 16.33 -4.51
N PRO A 522 18.59 16.19 -5.35
CA PRO A 522 18.50 16.63 -6.73
C PRO A 522 17.37 15.88 -7.45
N PRO A 523 16.66 16.53 -8.39
CA PRO A 523 15.65 15.85 -9.21
C PRO A 523 16.29 14.65 -9.93
N VAL A 524 15.53 13.55 -10.00
CA VAL A 524 15.97 12.34 -10.68
C VAL A 524 15.83 12.59 -12.18
N GLU A 525 16.94 12.90 -12.87
CA GLU A 525 16.90 13.26 -14.30
C GLU A 525 16.48 12.09 -15.21
N GLU A 526 16.66 10.83 -14.79
CA GLU A 526 16.07 9.64 -15.44
C GLU A 526 15.93 8.52 -14.40
N PRO A 527 14.71 8.00 -14.12
CA PRO A 527 14.57 6.79 -13.34
C PRO A 527 15.04 5.61 -14.21
N SER A 528 16.29 5.17 -14.04
CA SER A 528 16.56 3.76 -14.33
C SER A 528 15.64 2.96 -13.41
N HIS A 529 14.67 2.26 -14.01
CA HIS A 529 13.62 1.53 -13.30
C HIS A 529 14.22 0.63 -12.19
N ASP A 530 15.41 0.07 -12.38
CA ASP A 530 16.07 -0.80 -11.41
C ASP A 530 16.58 -0.11 -10.13
N ASN A 531 16.99 1.16 -10.19
CA ASN A 531 17.50 1.87 -9.02
C ASN A 531 16.40 2.62 -8.28
N PHE A 532 15.44 3.21 -8.99
CA PHE A 532 14.36 3.97 -8.36
C PHE A 532 13.49 3.08 -7.45
N PHE A 533 13.09 1.88 -7.90
CA PHE A 533 12.26 0.99 -7.08
C PHE A 533 13.02 0.40 -5.88
N ARG A 534 14.31 0.09 -6.04
CA ARG A 534 15.15 -0.44 -4.95
C ARG A 534 15.55 0.63 -3.94
N ASP A 535 15.82 1.85 -4.40
CA ASP A 535 16.28 2.95 -3.56
C ASP A 535 15.14 3.72 -2.86
N VAL A 536 13.95 3.76 -3.45
CA VAL A 536 12.83 4.61 -2.97
C VAL A 536 11.74 3.83 -2.25
N TRP A 537 11.74 2.49 -2.18
CA TRP A 537 10.62 1.75 -1.55
C TRP A 537 11.02 0.89 -0.34
N TRP A 538 12.32 0.63 -0.15
CA TRP A 538 12.84 -0.24 0.90
C TRP A 538 13.61 0.56 1.98
N GLY A 539 12.85 1.28 2.80
CA GLY A 539 12.97 1.40 4.26
C GLY A 539 14.32 1.47 5.00
N HIS A 540 15.41 2.07 4.50
CA HIS A 540 16.63 2.23 5.31
C HIS A 540 17.16 3.66 5.38
N SER A 541 17.82 3.97 6.51
CA SER A 541 18.26 5.33 6.86
C SER A 541 19.25 5.86 5.85
N ILE A 542 18.82 6.84 5.06
CA ILE A 542 19.72 7.63 4.22
C ILE A 542 20.29 8.82 4.96
N ALA A 543 19.85 9.12 6.19
CA ALA A 543 20.33 10.25 6.97
C ALA A 543 20.25 10.02 8.49
N ASP A 544 21.24 10.49 9.22
CA ASP A 544 21.28 10.46 10.69
C ASP A 544 21.91 11.74 11.25
N TRP A 545 21.71 11.99 12.54
CA TRP A 545 22.33 13.14 13.21
C TRP A 545 23.84 12.94 13.37
N ALA A 546 24.59 14.02 13.22
CA ALA A 546 25.91 14.08 13.83
C ALA A 546 25.75 14.05 15.36
N HIS A 547 26.71 13.44 16.07
CA HIS A 547 26.64 13.25 17.52
C HIS A 547 26.42 14.56 18.32
N ASP A 548 26.89 15.69 17.80
CA ASP A 548 26.75 17.00 18.43
C ASP A 548 25.45 17.73 18.08
N GLY A 549 24.62 17.17 17.20
CA GLY A 549 23.38 17.79 16.71
C GLY A 549 23.56 18.96 15.73
N ASN A 550 24.80 19.36 15.42
CA ASN A 550 25.08 20.51 14.55
C ASN A 550 25.20 20.13 13.06
N GLY A 551 25.11 18.85 12.76
CA GLY A 551 25.27 18.29 11.42
C GLY A 551 24.38 17.08 11.18
N ILE A 552 24.35 16.65 9.92
CA ILE A 552 23.74 15.38 9.51
C ILE A 552 24.72 14.57 8.68
N LEU A 553 24.69 13.25 8.87
CA LEU A 553 25.34 12.26 8.01
C LEU A 553 24.28 11.77 7.02
N TYR A 554 24.61 11.63 5.74
CA TYR A 554 23.68 11.09 4.77
C TYR A 554 24.36 10.34 3.61
N VAL A 555 23.62 9.42 2.99
CA VAL A 555 24.08 8.63 1.84
C VAL A 555 23.49 9.17 0.54
N ASN A 556 24.36 9.48 -0.43
CA ASN A 556 23.93 10.01 -1.72
C ASN A 556 24.85 9.55 -2.87
N ARG A 557 24.29 8.81 -3.84
CA ARG A 557 24.99 8.29 -5.03
C ARG A 557 26.32 7.60 -4.68
N GLY A 558 26.25 6.63 -3.76
CA GLY A 558 27.42 5.86 -3.31
C GLY A 558 28.36 6.61 -2.37
N ARG A 559 27.97 7.76 -1.83
CA ARG A 559 28.82 8.57 -0.93
C ARG A 559 28.23 8.69 0.45
N ILE A 560 29.06 8.62 1.47
CA ILE A 560 28.73 9.03 2.84
C ILE A 560 29.21 10.48 3.00
N ILE A 561 28.29 11.39 3.32
CA ILE A 561 28.54 12.83 3.41
C ILE A 561 28.18 13.31 4.82
N LEU A 562 29.08 14.07 5.43
CA LEU A 562 28.79 14.86 6.64
C LEU A 562 28.51 16.31 6.23
N ARG A 563 27.34 16.83 6.57
CA ARG A 563 26.92 18.20 6.30
C ARG A 563 26.71 18.97 7.59
N GLU A 564 27.37 20.11 7.72
CA GLU A 564 27.11 21.08 8.80
C GLU A 564 25.82 21.84 8.52
N LEU A 565 24.94 21.95 9.51
CA LEU A 565 23.62 22.57 9.32
C LEU A 565 23.68 24.09 9.20
N GLU A 566 24.54 24.76 9.97
CA GLU A 566 24.65 26.22 9.97
C GLU A 566 25.34 26.75 8.71
N SER A 567 26.47 26.15 8.32
CA SER A 567 27.28 26.60 7.19
C SER A 567 26.87 25.99 5.86
N GLY A 568 26.15 24.86 5.88
CA GLY A 568 25.86 24.03 4.70
C GLY A 568 27.11 23.33 4.13
N ARG A 569 28.25 23.38 4.83
CA ARG A 569 29.50 22.80 4.37
C ARG A 569 29.43 21.27 4.40
N GLU A 570 29.81 20.66 3.28
CA GLU A 570 29.83 19.20 3.13
C GLU A 570 31.25 18.66 3.11
N LYS A 571 31.43 17.52 3.78
CA LYS A 571 32.64 16.70 3.76
C LYS A 571 32.28 15.29 3.33
N GLU A 572 32.80 14.86 2.19
CA GLU A 572 32.74 13.46 1.77
C GLU A 572 33.65 12.62 2.69
N LEU A 573 33.07 11.62 3.34
CA LEU A 573 33.80 10.71 4.23
C LEU A 573 34.22 9.44 3.51
N TYR A 574 33.37 8.93 2.62
CA TYR A 574 33.59 7.67 1.92
C TYR A 574 32.82 7.65 0.59
N ARG A 575 33.33 6.89 -0.38
CA ARG A 575 32.70 6.67 -1.69
C ARG A 575 32.88 5.23 -2.15
N ASN A 576 31.77 4.57 -2.45
CA ASN A 576 31.69 3.28 -3.10
C ASN A 576 30.34 3.12 -3.80
N ASN A 577 30.33 2.63 -5.04
CA ASN A 577 29.08 2.43 -5.80
C ASN A 577 28.21 1.30 -5.20
N ASP A 578 28.80 0.39 -4.44
CA ASP A 578 28.13 -0.73 -3.78
C ASP A 578 27.58 -0.39 -2.39
N LEU A 579 27.70 0.88 -1.98
CA LEU A 579 27.23 1.37 -0.69
C LEU A 579 25.71 1.22 -0.56
N ARG A 580 25.27 0.69 0.58
CA ARG A 580 23.84 0.55 0.92
C ARG A 580 23.40 1.58 1.94
N LYS A 581 22.08 1.78 2.03
CA LYS A 581 21.43 2.78 2.88
C LYS A 581 21.35 2.33 4.35
N LEU A 582 22.41 1.70 4.85
CA LEU A 582 22.52 1.20 6.21
C LEU A 582 23.73 1.91 6.83
N LEU A 583 23.46 2.83 7.76
CA LEU A 583 24.50 3.55 8.48
C LEU A 583 24.05 3.78 9.91
N ASP A 584 25.01 3.75 10.84
CA ASP A 584 24.79 4.18 12.22
C ASP A 584 26.06 4.78 12.83
N LEU A 585 25.89 5.78 13.68
CA LEU A 585 26.98 6.47 14.36
C LEU A 585 27.20 5.86 15.75
N SER A 586 28.46 5.69 16.15
CA SER A 586 28.77 5.22 17.49
C SER A 586 28.26 6.20 18.55
N PRO A 587 27.86 5.74 19.74
CA PRO A 587 27.35 6.63 20.80
C PRO A 587 28.32 7.72 21.23
N ASP A 588 29.64 7.51 21.03
CA ASP A 588 30.68 8.51 21.31
C ASP A 588 30.98 9.45 20.13
N GLY A 589 30.28 9.27 19.00
CA GLY A 589 30.40 10.07 17.79
C GLY A 589 31.68 9.88 16.98
N LYS A 590 32.56 8.94 17.35
CA LYS A 590 33.89 8.82 16.72
C LYS A 590 33.96 7.88 15.53
N ARG A 591 33.06 6.89 15.45
CA ARG A 591 33.08 5.83 14.44
C ARG A 591 31.72 5.69 13.81
N LEU A 592 31.68 5.38 12.53
CA LEU A 592 30.45 5.04 11.82
C LEU A 592 30.55 3.61 11.28
N VAL A 593 29.44 2.90 11.30
CA VAL A 593 29.28 1.59 10.66
C VAL A 593 28.37 1.71 9.47
N PHE A 594 28.62 0.92 8.42
CA PHE A 594 27.82 0.96 7.21
C PHE A 594 27.89 -0.34 6.41
N GLY A 595 26.88 -0.59 5.57
CA GLY A 595 26.78 -1.80 4.74
C GLY A 595 27.21 -1.57 3.29
N ILE A 596 27.89 -2.58 2.72
CA ILE A 596 28.21 -2.68 1.28
C ILE A 596 27.67 -4.02 0.76
N GLU A 597 27.06 -4.03 -0.42
CA GLU A 597 26.73 -5.27 -1.15
C GLU A 597 27.47 -5.26 -2.49
N ASN A 598 28.47 -6.12 -2.62
CA ASN A 598 29.25 -6.28 -3.83
C ASN A 598 28.36 -6.86 -4.94
N SER A 599 28.15 -6.08 -6.00
CA SER A 599 27.27 -6.47 -7.10
C SER A 599 27.80 -7.63 -7.94
N ASP A 600 29.12 -7.85 -7.96
CA ASP A 600 29.75 -8.83 -8.85
C ASP A 600 29.60 -10.27 -8.36
N ASN A 601 29.52 -10.46 -7.05
CA ASN A 601 29.46 -11.79 -6.42
C ASN A 601 28.35 -11.92 -5.37
N GLY A 602 27.58 -10.85 -5.10
CA GLY A 602 26.49 -10.83 -4.14
C GLY A 602 26.92 -10.91 -2.67
N THR A 603 28.20 -10.64 -2.35
CA THR A 603 28.65 -10.65 -0.96
C THR A 603 28.26 -9.36 -0.24
N TRP A 604 27.86 -9.50 1.02
CA TRP A 604 27.59 -8.37 1.90
C TRP A 604 28.75 -8.17 2.86
N SER A 605 29.09 -6.92 3.14
CA SER A 605 30.08 -6.57 4.16
C SER A 605 29.56 -5.47 5.08
N ILE A 606 29.81 -5.62 6.38
CA ILE A 606 29.69 -4.55 7.36
C ILE A 606 31.06 -3.90 7.51
N MET A 607 31.12 -2.60 7.28
CA MET A 607 32.33 -1.79 7.37
C MET A 607 32.26 -0.87 8.58
N ILE A 608 33.43 -0.53 9.13
CA ILE A 608 33.58 0.45 10.21
C ILE A 608 34.70 1.44 9.87
N MET A 609 34.49 2.73 10.14
CA MET A 609 35.52 3.75 9.92
C MET A 609 35.45 4.92 10.91
N PRO A 610 36.55 5.65 11.14
CA PRO A 610 36.54 6.90 11.91
C PRO A 610 35.80 8.03 11.19
N ILE A 611 34.99 8.81 11.91
CA ILE A 611 34.28 9.97 11.34
C ILE A 611 35.24 11.10 10.91
N SER A 612 36.43 11.16 11.53
CA SER A 612 37.48 12.11 11.13
C SER A 612 37.98 11.88 9.71
N GLY A 613 37.69 10.71 9.12
CA GLY A 613 38.24 10.21 7.87
C GLY A 613 39.34 9.18 8.12
N GLY A 614 39.65 8.41 7.08
CA GLY A 614 40.58 7.29 7.09
C GLY A 614 40.07 6.13 6.25
N GLU A 615 40.91 5.09 6.07
CA GLU A 615 40.49 3.87 5.36
C GLU A 615 39.47 3.10 6.20
N PRO A 616 38.33 2.67 5.60
CA PRO A 616 37.39 1.80 6.29
C PRO A 616 37.99 0.41 6.50
N ARG A 617 37.59 -0.23 7.59
CA ARG A 617 37.95 -1.62 7.90
C ARG A 617 36.71 -2.48 7.77
N GLU A 618 36.87 -3.65 7.16
CA GLU A 618 35.82 -4.66 7.14
C GLU A 618 35.68 -5.30 8.53
N LEU A 619 34.46 -5.30 9.04
CA LEU A 619 34.11 -5.89 10.33
C LEU A 619 33.65 -7.33 10.17
N LEU A 620 32.87 -7.60 9.11
CA LEU A 620 32.30 -8.91 8.82
C LEU A 620 31.90 -9.00 7.34
N GLU A 621 32.23 -10.12 6.69
CA GLU A 621 31.80 -10.49 5.34
C GLU A 621 30.81 -11.66 5.40
N PHE A 622 29.82 -11.64 4.50
CA PHE A 622 28.80 -12.66 4.36
C PHE A 622 28.77 -13.18 2.92
N HIS A 623 28.71 -14.51 2.79
CA HIS A 623 28.57 -15.19 1.50
C HIS A 623 27.17 -15.79 1.32
N GLY A 624 26.67 -15.74 0.07
CA GLY A 624 25.36 -16.29 -0.33
C GLY A 624 24.25 -15.24 -0.35
N SER A 625 23.01 -15.67 -0.63
CA SER A 625 21.82 -14.81 -0.76
C SER A 625 21.28 -14.24 0.57
N LYS A 626 22.15 -14.04 1.55
CA LYS A 626 21.82 -13.52 2.87
C LYS A 626 21.89 -11.99 2.83
N GLY A 627 20.75 -11.34 2.98
CA GLY A 627 20.68 -9.87 3.07
C GLY A 627 20.86 -9.37 4.49
N ILE A 628 21.31 -8.12 4.62
CA ILE A 628 21.34 -7.37 5.87
C ILE A 628 20.34 -6.23 5.75
N ASP A 629 19.36 -6.18 6.67
CA ASP A 629 18.32 -5.15 6.67
C ASP A 629 18.55 -4.09 7.78
N ILE A 630 19.36 -4.38 8.81
CA ILE A 630 19.59 -3.46 9.94
C ILE A 630 21.04 -3.54 10.37
N ILE A 631 21.64 -2.38 10.67
CA ILE A 631 22.89 -2.23 11.40
C ILE A 631 22.65 -1.15 12.46
N SER A 632 22.97 -1.41 13.72
CA SER A 632 22.86 -0.40 14.77
C SER A 632 23.85 -0.62 15.91
N TRP A 633 24.38 0.46 16.49
CA TRP A 633 25.19 0.40 17.70
C TRP A 633 24.35 0.13 18.95
N THR A 634 24.94 -0.59 19.90
CA THR A 634 24.42 -0.58 21.27
C THR A 634 24.65 0.78 21.93
N PRO A 635 23.77 1.24 22.84
CA PRO A 635 23.94 2.53 23.53
C PRO A 635 25.26 2.67 24.32
N ASP A 636 25.82 1.55 24.79
CA ASP A 636 27.11 1.49 25.47
C ASP A 636 28.33 1.50 24.52
N GLY A 637 28.10 1.34 23.21
CA GLY A 637 29.14 1.26 22.19
C GLY A 637 29.97 -0.03 22.20
N GLU A 638 29.60 -1.04 23.01
CA GLU A 638 30.34 -2.30 23.14
C GLU A 638 30.12 -3.23 21.94
N TYR A 639 28.97 -3.12 21.26
CA TYR A 639 28.59 -3.99 20.16
C TYR A 639 27.94 -3.25 18.99
N VAL A 640 28.06 -3.85 17.82
CA VAL A 640 27.26 -3.55 16.64
C VAL A 640 26.26 -4.68 16.48
N LEU A 641 24.98 -4.36 16.49
CA LEU A 641 23.89 -5.27 16.14
C LEU A 641 23.65 -5.26 14.65
N TYR A 642 23.32 -6.42 14.09
CA TYR A 642 22.88 -6.52 12.71
C TYR A 642 21.88 -7.66 12.53
N THR A 643 21.05 -7.54 11.50
CA THR A 643 20.13 -8.61 11.12
C THR A 643 20.65 -9.38 9.93
N GLU A 644 20.62 -10.70 10.01
CA GLU A 644 20.80 -11.59 8.87
C GLU A 644 19.44 -12.11 8.43
N LYS A 645 19.10 -11.97 7.14
CA LYS A 645 17.83 -12.44 6.59
C LYS A 645 18.04 -13.63 5.67
N LEU A 646 17.31 -14.69 5.95
CA LEU A 646 17.26 -15.89 5.12
C LEU A 646 15.81 -16.40 5.03
N ASN A 647 15.31 -16.65 3.82
CA ASN A 647 13.97 -17.22 3.58
C ASN A 647 12.84 -16.49 4.35
N LYS A 648 12.82 -15.15 4.32
CA LYS A 648 11.83 -14.30 5.02
C LYS A 648 11.84 -14.44 6.55
N ILE A 649 12.94 -14.90 7.13
CA ILE A 649 13.15 -14.96 8.58
C ILE A 649 14.41 -14.15 8.89
N SER A 650 14.32 -13.29 9.90
CA SER A 650 15.45 -12.51 10.39
C SER A 650 16.06 -13.16 11.63
N ALA A 651 17.39 -13.19 11.71
CA ALA A 651 18.13 -13.44 12.94
C ALA A 651 18.86 -12.16 13.35
N LEU A 652 18.79 -11.80 14.63
CA LEU A 652 19.54 -10.71 15.23
C LEU A 652 20.86 -11.24 15.79
N TRP A 653 21.94 -10.59 15.40
CA TRP A 653 23.30 -10.90 15.80
C TRP A 653 23.97 -9.68 16.41
N ARG A 654 25.04 -9.93 17.15
CA ARG A 654 25.96 -8.90 17.63
C ARG A 654 27.40 -9.26 17.32
N ILE A 655 28.21 -8.23 17.10
CA ILE A 655 29.67 -8.35 16.91
C ILE A 655 30.36 -7.20 17.64
N SER A 656 31.56 -7.46 18.18
CA SER A 656 32.38 -6.38 18.76
C SER A 656 32.86 -5.45 17.64
N PRO A 657 32.89 -4.12 17.83
CA PRO A 657 33.43 -3.19 16.83
C PRO A 657 34.93 -3.40 16.55
N GLU A 658 35.64 -4.14 17.41
CA GLU A 658 37.03 -4.53 17.20
C GLU A 658 37.17 -5.77 16.29
N GLY A 659 36.06 -6.47 16.01
CA GLY A 659 36.00 -7.73 15.24
C GLY A 659 35.84 -8.96 16.13
N GLY A 660 35.94 -10.14 15.54
CA GLY A 660 35.81 -11.43 16.23
C GLY A 660 34.57 -12.22 15.80
N GLU A 661 34.29 -13.30 16.52
CA GLU A 661 33.17 -14.19 16.19
C GLU A 661 31.81 -13.54 16.51
N PRO A 662 30.89 -13.45 15.53
CA PRO A 662 29.55 -12.92 15.77
C PRO A 662 28.71 -13.88 16.61
N LEU A 663 27.86 -13.34 17.48
CA LEU A 663 26.94 -14.11 18.31
C LEU A 663 25.49 -13.86 17.91
N LYS A 664 24.75 -14.94 17.59
CA LYS A 664 23.30 -14.87 17.39
C LYS A 664 22.63 -14.70 18.75
N ILE A 665 21.84 -13.65 18.89
CA ILE A 665 21.19 -13.31 20.16
C ILE A 665 19.67 -13.52 20.14
N TRP A 666 19.05 -13.46 18.96
CA TRP A 666 17.60 -13.67 18.81
C TRP A 666 17.24 -14.08 17.38
N GLN A 667 16.17 -14.86 17.20
CA GLN A 667 15.67 -15.27 15.88
C GLN A 667 14.15 -15.49 15.93
N PRO A 668 13.34 -14.46 15.71
CA PRO A 668 11.90 -14.62 15.56
C PRO A 668 11.59 -15.33 14.24
N ASN A 669 10.44 -16.01 14.16
CA ASN A 669 9.95 -16.60 12.89
C ASN A 669 9.28 -15.54 11.99
N LYS A 670 9.89 -14.35 11.87
CA LYS A 670 9.36 -13.18 11.16
C LYS A 670 10.50 -12.35 10.57
N ILE A 671 10.16 -11.44 9.65
CA ILE A 671 11.08 -10.40 9.19
C ILE A 671 11.11 -9.29 10.24
N ILE A 672 12.30 -8.91 10.70
CA ILE A 672 12.52 -7.70 11.50
C ILE A 672 12.76 -6.54 10.51
N SER A 673 11.91 -5.52 10.57
CA SER A 673 11.96 -4.35 9.67
C SER A 673 12.40 -3.06 10.38
N GLY A 674 12.61 -3.10 11.69
CA GLY A 674 13.09 -1.97 12.48
C GLY A 674 13.52 -2.41 13.88
N LEU A 675 14.50 -1.71 14.45
CA LEU A 675 15.05 -1.98 15.78
C LEU A 675 15.51 -0.68 16.42
N SER A 676 15.22 -0.49 17.71
CA SER A 676 15.77 0.57 18.53
C SER A 676 15.92 0.10 19.97
N ILE A 677 17.11 0.28 20.54
CA ILE A 677 17.41 -0.11 21.91
C ILE A 677 17.16 1.11 22.81
N HIS A 678 16.49 0.88 23.94
CA HIS A 678 16.31 1.90 24.96
C HIS A 678 17.70 2.41 25.43
N PRO A 679 17.90 3.72 25.70
CA PRO A 679 19.20 4.27 26.10
C PRO A 679 19.90 3.53 27.25
N GLU A 680 19.14 3.15 28.29
CA GLU A 680 19.61 2.33 29.42
C GLU A 680 19.80 0.83 29.13
N GLY A 681 19.50 0.34 27.92
CA GLY A 681 19.74 -1.05 27.50
C GLY A 681 18.79 -2.11 28.09
N GLN A 682 17.73 -1.68 28.78
CA GLN A 682 16.77 -2.57 29.47
C GLN A 682 15.58 -3.02 28.63
N GLN A 683 15.35 -2.36 27.48
CA GLN A 683 14.24 -2.60 26.58
C GLN A 683 14.68 -2.47 25.13
N ILE A 684 13.95 -3.14 24.26
CA ILE A 684 14.11 -3.05 22.81
C ILE A 684 12.75 -2.85 22.17
N ALA A 685 12.65 -1.84 21.31
CA ALA A 685 11.54 -1.68 20.39
C ALA A 685 11.94 -2.34 19.07
N PHE A 686 11.08 -3.19 18.53
CA PHE A 686 11.31 -3.81 17.23
C PHE A 686 10.02 -3.84 16.42
N SER A 687 10.16 -3.71 15.11
CA SER A 687 9.05 -3.80 14.18
C SER A 687 9.19 -5.09 13.36
N THR A 688 8.10 -5.84 13.24
CA THR A 688 8.02 -7.01 12.37
C THR A 688 7.18 -6.71 11.14
N TYR A 689 7.50 -7.38 10.04
CA TYR A 689 6.78 -7.27 8.78
C TYR A 689 6.14 -8.60 8.39
N GLU A 690 4.84 -8.57 8.16
CA GLU A 690 4.05 -9.69 7.64
C GLU A 690 3.36 -9.25 6.34
N GLN A 691 3.36 -10.14 5.37
CA GLN A 691 2.75 -9.92 4.06
C GLN A 691 2.10 -11.21 3.62
N ASP A 692 0.78 -11.21 3.55
CA ASP A 692 0.00 -12.35 3.11
C ASP A 692 -0.81 -11.97 1.87
N LEU A 693 -0.75 -12.84 0.87
CA LEU A 693 -1.59 -12.80 -0.31
C LEU A 693 -2.50 -14.00 -0.27
N GLU A 694 -3.79 -13.75 -0.46
CA GLU A 694 -4.81 -14.78 -0.43
C GLU A 694 -5.73 -14.64 -1.63
N ILE A 695 -6.18 -15.76 -2.17
CA ILE A 695 -7.19 -15.80 -3.24
C ILE A 695 -8.49 -16.34 -2.66
N TRP A 696 -9.56 -15.61 -2.92
CA TRP A 696 -10.90 -15.87 -2.43
C TRP A 696 -11.88 -15.94 -3.60
N VAL A 697 -13.01 -16.58 -3.36
CA VAL A 697 -14.13 -16.65 -4.30
C VAL A 697 -15.42 -16.24 -3.61
N MET A 698 -16.21 -15.45 -4.31
CA MET A 698 -17.60 -15.13 -3.99
C MET A 698 -18.51 -15.93 -4.92
N ASP A 699 -19.32 -16.82 -4.34
CA ASP A 699 -20.22 -17.76 -5.02
C ASP A 699 -21.69 -17.39 -4.72
N ASN A 700 -22.62 -17.83 -5.58
CA ASN A 700 -24.07 -17.80 -5.38
C ASN A 700 -24.70 -16.41 -5.13
N PHE A 701 -24.11 -15.34 -5.67
CA PHE A 701 -24.65 -13.98 -5.53
C PHE A 701 -25.36 -13.45 -6.77
N LEU A 702 -25.21 -14.14 -7.91
CA LEU A 702 -25.98 -13.90 -9.12
C LEU A 702 -27.14 -14.91 -9.19
N PRO A 703 -28.37 -14.49 -9.59
CA PRO A 703 -29.46 -15.42 -9.85
C PRO A 703 -29.04 -16.46 -10.90
N GLU A 704 -29.47 -17.73 -10.74
CA GLU A 704 -29.15 -18.81 -11.69
C GLU A 704 -29.45 -18.36 -13.13
N ILE A 705 -28.42 -18.39 -13.98
CA ILE A 705 -28.56 -18.14 -15.41
C ILE A 705 -29.43 -19.27 -15.95
N LYS A 706 -30.66 -18.98 -16.35
CA LYS A 706 -31.46 -19.94 -17.12
C LYS A 706 -30.67 -20.24 -18.38
N ALA A 707 -30.17 -21.47 -18.51
CA ALA A 707 -29.53 -21.93 -19.72
C ALA A 707 -30.46 -21.62 -20.89
N ILE A 708 -29.99 -20.77 -21.80
CA ILE A 708 -30.67 -20.54 -23.08
C ILE A 708 -30.56 -21.86 -23.84
N GLN A 709 -31.72 -22.44 -24.19
CA GLN A 709 -31.83 -23.69 -24.94
C GLN A 709 -31.23 -23.60 -26.34
#